data_AF-A0A7C5BPI6-F1
#
_entry.id   AF-A0A7C5BPI6-F1
#
_cell.length_a   1.000
_cell.length_b   1.000
_cell.length_c   1.000
_cell.angle_alpha   90.00
_cell.angle_beta   90.00
_cell.angle_gamma   90.00
#
_symmetry.space_group_name_H-M   'P 1'
#
loop_
_entity.id
_entity.type
_entity.pdbx_description
1 polymer ?
#
loop_
_entity_poly.entity_id
_entity_poly.type
_entity_poly.pdbx_seq_one_letter_code
_entity_poly.pdbx_strand_id
1 'polypeptide(L)'
;YAGGLGILAGDLLKSASDLNLPLVGIGLLYQQGYFRQMIDAQGAQHAFFPYNEPASLPIRPALDKQGNRLTIVVELPARELFLRVWEAQVGRVTLYLLDSNDLMNSPVDQAITAELYGGGQEKRLLQEIVLGIGGWRLLEALEIKPEICHLNEGHAAFVALERIRAFRKQYELTFEQALWATRAGNVFTTHTPVTAGFDRFHPELIKQYLSEIIQSLGISYEQFLSLGQTSAEHPNESFNMTYFALRTCAAANGVSRLHGQVSQALFHQLYPNWPIKEVPVGYITNGIHVPTWDSSFTDALWTRVCGKGRWSGKVDALRMQIEEIQDETLWTFRSESRTKLVRYVRQRVIDKLRLRGASDDEQALAQNIFDPNTLTLGFARRFAEYKRPNLLLHDPERLIRLLTNSRYPVQLVIAGKAHPADKVGQQLIQEMANFVRRPEVRRHMVFLADYDMAMAEQFVQGVDVWINTPRRPWEACGTSGMKLLANGGLNLSELDGWWAEAYTPEVGWAIGDGQTHDESEWDEVEANELYRVLEEQVIPEFYQRDECGIPEKWVSRIRNSMATLAPEFSSNRMLRDYVENYYLPATSQFHKRIENQAVITKELADWQLQLTQHWPAIYMQNFQIESSESGHHLSLHVYLDDLSANSVRAEIYADGLENNAPFCQTMERKAALPGAINGYIYEALVPADRPADDYTPRLVADHCHANIPAEEAHIKWYR
;
A
#
# COMPACT_ATOMS: atom_id res chain seq x y z
N TYR A 1 10.86 4.62 10.94
CA TYR A 1 10.24 4.30 9.64
C TYR A 1 11.14 4.71 8.50
N ALA A 2 11.07 4.02 7.35
CA ALA A 2 11.85 4.34 6.15
C ALA A 2 11.04 5.06 5.05
N GLY A 3 9.71 4.90 5.03
CA GLY A 3 8.85 5.42 3.97
C GLY A 3 7.35 5.34 4.29
N GLY A 4 6.52 5.43 3.24
CA GLY A 4 5.06 5.54 3.36
C GLY A 4 4.37 4.38 4.07
N LEU A 5 4.86 3.15 3.92
CA LEU A 5 4.26 1.93 4.50
C LEU A 5 4.11 2.02 6.03
N GLY A 6 5.18 2.41 6.72
CA GLY A 6 5.17 2.52 8.18
C GLY A 6 4.36 3.71 8.69
N ILE A 7 4.31 4.80 7.92
CA ILE A 7 3.46 5.96 8.23
C ILE A 7 1.98 5.57 8.12
N LEU A 8 1.62 4.86 7.03
CA LEU A 8 0.28 4.35 6.82
C LEU A 8 -0.16 3.42 7.96
N ALA A 9 0.70 2.49 8.38
CA ALA A 9 0.40 1.62 9.51
C ALA A 9 0.14 2.42 10.79
N GLY A 10 0.95 3.45 11.07
CA GLY A 10 0.71 4.35 12.22
C GLY A 10 -0.60 5.13 12.14
N ASP A 11 -0.95 5.64 10.96
CA ASP A 11 -2.21 6.35 10.72
C ASP A 11 -3.43 5.40 10.81
N LEU A 12 -3.27 4.15 10.39
CA LEU A 12 -4.27 3.09 10.55
C LEU A 12 -4.54 2.79 12.02
N LEU A 13 -3.50 2.62 12.86
CA LEU A 13 -3.68 2.37 14.30
C LEU A 13 -4.41 3.52 15.00
N LYS A 14 -4.07 4.77 14.65
CA LYS A 14 -4.74 5.96 15.21
C LYS A 14 -6.21 6.01 14.80
N SER A 15 -6.50 5.73 13.53
CA SER A 15 -7.88 5.68 13.00
C SER A 15 -8.69 4.56 13.62
N ALA A 16 -8.07 3.40 13.85
CA ALA A 16 -8.70 2.29 14.56
C ALA A 16 -9.08 2.69 15.99
N SER A 17 -8.20 3.43 16.69
CA SER A 17 -8.52 4.00 18.00
C SER A 17 -9.68 5.00 17.94
N ASP A 18 -9.70 5.89 16.94
CA ASP A 18 -10.75 6.90 16.76
C ASP A 18 -12.12 6.26 16.46
N LEU A 19 -12.13 5.23 15.61
CA LEU A 19 -13.34 4.48 15.24
C LEU A 19 -13.73 3.40 16.26
N ASN A 20 -12.98 3.26 17.35
CA ASN A 20 -13.21 2.26 18.39
C ASN A 20 -13.21 0.82 17.85
N LEU A 21 -12.30 0.52 16.92
CA LEU A 21 -12.14 -0.82 16.36
C LEU A 21 -11.21 -1.66 17.25
N PRO A 22 -11.58 -2.93 17.56
CA PRO A 22 -10.76 -3.83 18.36
C PRO A 22 -9.58 -4.34 17.52
N LEU A 23 -8.51 -3.56 17.47
CA LEU A 23 -7.33 -3.84 16.66
C LEU A 23 -6.06 -3.87 17.54
N VAL A 24 -5.14 -4.76 17.20
CA VAL A 24 -3.79 -4.83 17.77
C VAL A 24 -2.77 -4.77 16.64
N GLY A 25 -1.74 -3.93 16.80
CA GLY A 25 -0.60 -3.90 15.89
C GLY A 25 0.55 -4.77 16.39
N ILE A 26 1.28 -5.41 15.48
CA ILE A 26 2.53 -6.11 15.78
C ILE A 26 3.61 -5.61 14.82
N GLY A 27 4.79 -5.31 15.36
CA GLY A 27 5.94 -4.88 14.58
C GLY A 27 7.26 -5.27 15.24
N LEU A 28 8.36 -4.76 14.70
CA LEU A 28 9.71 -4.92 15.26
C LEU A 28 10.20 -3.61 15.86
N LEU A 29 10.86 -3.68 17.02
CA LEU A 29 11.54 -2.52 17.60
C LEU A 29 12.94 -2.41 17.00
N TYR A 30 13.09 -1.53 16.01
CA TYR A 30 14.40 -1.33 15.38
C TYR A 30 15.30 -0.40 16.21
N GLN A 31 16.42 -0.93 16.73
CA GLN A 31 17.32 -0.14 17.58
C GLN A 31 17.90 1.08 16.85
N GLN A 32 18.29 0.95 15.59
CA GLN A 32 18.90 2.03 14.81
C GLN A 32 17.92 2.69 13.83
N GLY A 33 16.69 2.17 13.75
CA GLY A 33 15.70 2.64 12.79
C GLY A 33 16.16 2.46 11.35
N TYR A 34 15.93 3.48 10.51
CA TYR A 34 16.40 3.49 9.11
C TYR A 34 17.79 4.12 9.01
N PHE A 35 17.89 5.45 8.96
CA PHE A 35 19.13 6.21 9.20
C PHE A 35 18.83 7.71 9.37
N ARG A 36 19.76 8.44 10.00
CA ARG A 36 19.84 9.90 9.99
C ARG A 36 20.72 10.35 8.82
N GLN A 37 20.24 11.35 8.09
CA GLN A 37 20.89 11.84 6.88
C GLN A 37 21.73 13.08 7.18
N MET A 38 22.96 13.13 6.67
CA MET A 38 23.76 14.35 6.59
C MET A 38 24.13 14.63 5.14
N ILE A 39 24.19 15.91 4.77
CA ILE A 39 24.71 16.35 3.48
C ILE A 39 26.01 17.12 3.70
N ASP A 40 27.09 16.66 3.07
CA ASP A 40 28.42 17.26 3.23
C ASP A 40 28.62 18.55 2.39
N ALA A 41 29.87 19.02 2.33
CA ALA A 41 30.25 20.20 1.57
C ALA A 41 30.28 19.96 0.05
N GLN A 42 30.23 18.72 -0.43
CA GLN A 42 30.18 18.34 -1.86
C GLN A 42 28.76 17.98 -2.30
N GLY A 43 27.79 18.03 -1.38
CA GLY A 43 26.39 17.70 -1.65
C GLY A 43 26.09 16.21 -1.52
N ALA A 44 27.06 15.38 -1.12
CA ALA A 44 26.87 13.95 -0.99
C ALA A 44 26.15 13.59 0.32
N GLN A 45 25.36 12.51 0.25
CA GLN A 45 24.60 11.97 1.37
C GLN A 45 25.47 11.02 2.20
N HIS A 46 25.45 11.21 3.52
CA HIS A 46 26.01 10.29 4.51
C HIS A 46 24.89 9.75 5.40
N ALA A 47 24.93 8.44 5.67
CA ALA A 47 23.95 7.75 6.51
C ALA A 47 24.57 7.43 7.87
N PHE A 48 23.86 7.80 8.95
CA PHE A 48 24.22 7.51 10.32
C PHE A 48 23.14 6.68 10.99
N PHE A 49 23.56 5.72 11.82
CA PHE A 49 22.67 4.77 12.47
C PHE A 49 22.74 4.93 14.00
N PRO A 50 22.23 6.06 14.54
CA PRO A 50 22.25 6.25 15.98
C PRO A 50 21.36 5.21 16.66
N TYR A 51 21.82 4.76 17.82
CA TYR A 51 21.05 3.84 18.64
C TYR A 51 19.91 4.58 19.36
N ASN A 52 18.69 4.07 19.22
CA ASN A 52 17.50 4.56 19.92
C ASN A 52 17.35 3.76 21.20
N GLU A 53 17.49 4.43 22.35
CA GLU A 53 17.31 3.76 23.62
C GLU A 53 15.83 3.51 23.91
N PRO A 54 15.38 2.25 24.11
CA PRO A 54 13.98 1.94 24.37
C PRO A 54 13.39 2.73 25.55
N ALA A 55 14.19 2.99 26.58
CA ALA A 55 13.78 3.77 27.75
C ALA A 55 13.50 5.26 27.45
N SER A 56 13.95 5.77 26.31
CA SER A 56 13.69 7.14 25.84
C SER A 56 12.48 7.25 24.91
N LEU A 57 11.91 6.10 24.50
CA LEU A 57 10.76 6.03 23.60
C LEU A 57 9.46 5.94 24.42
N PRO A 58 8.31 6.36 23.85
CA PRO A 58 7.01 6.26 24.51
C PRO A 58 6.45 4.82 24.48
N ILE A 59 7.24 3.87 24.99
CA ILE A 59 6.92 2.44 25.04
C ILE A 59 7.21 1.90 26.44
N ARG A 60 6.59 0.78 26.80
CA ARG A 60 6.85 0.07 28.05
C ARG A 60 7.03 -1.43 27.80
N PRO A 61 7.73 -2.17 28.67
CA PRO A 61 7.78 -3.63 28.57
C PRO A 61 6.37 -4.21 28.71
N ALA A 62 6.01 -5.15 27.83
CA ALA A 62 4.80 -5.95 28.01
C ALA A 62 5.01 -6.95 29.15
N LEU A 63 3.95 -7.27 29.89
CA LEU A 63 4.01 -8.14 31.05
C LEU A 63 3.22 -9.43 30.81
N ASP A 64 3.69 -10.53 31.39
CA ASP A 64 2.95 -11.79 31.46
C ASP A 64 1.85 -11.74 32.54
N LYS A 65 1.09 -12.83 32.67
CA LYS A 65 0.02 -12.95 33.68
C LYS A 65 0.50 -12.86 35.12
N GLN A 66 1.78 -13.12 35.36
CA GLN A 66 2.44 -13.09 36.66
C GLN A 66 3.05 -11.71 36.96
N GLY A 67 2.97 -10.76 36.01
CA GLY A 67 3.54 -9.42 36.13
C GLY A 67 5.04 -9.34 35.81
N ASN A 68 5.65 -10.42 35.31
CA ASN A 68 7.04 -10.40 34.84
C ASN A 68 7.09 -9.86 33.41
N ARG A 69 8.29 -9.45 32.95
CA ARG A 69 8.48 -9.06 31.56
C ARG A 69 8.21 -10.25 30.65
N LEU A 70 7.34 -10.04 29.66
CA LEU A 70 7.02 -11.05 28.67
C LEU A 70 8.19 -11.24 27.72
N THR A 71 8.59 -12.51 27.55
CA THR A 71 9.62 -12.93 26.60
C THR A 71 9.03 -14.03 25.71
N ILE A 72 9.19 -13.87 24.39
CA ILE A 72 8.79 -14.87 23.40
C ILE A 72 10.03 -15.62 22.93
N VAL A 73 9.92 -16.94 22.81
CA VAL A 73 11.00 -17.78 22.31
C VAL A 73 10.65 -18.27 20.90
N VAL A 74 11.60 -18.15 19.98
CA VAL A 74 11.54 -18.72 18.63
C VAL A 74 12.68 -19.71 18.49
N GLU A 75 12.39 -20.95 18.11
CA GLU A 75 13.44 -21.95 17.88
C GLU A 75 14.12 -21.68 16.54
N LEU A 76 15.44 -21.58 16.57
CA LEU A 76 16.31 -21.50 15.40
C LEU A 76 17.22 -22.73 15.35
N PRO A 77 17.89 -23.00 14.22
CA PRO A 77 18.82 -24.11 14.12
C PRO A 77 19.89 -24.03 15.22
N ALA A 78 19.93 -25.08 16.04
CA ALA A 78 20.86 -25.28 17.15
C ALA A 78 20.79 -24.24 18.31
N ARG A 79 19.79 -23.33 18.34
CA ARG A 79 19.67 -22.32 19.40
C ARG A 79 18.25 -21.77 19.56
N GLU A 80 17.97 -21.24 20.73
CA GLU A 80 16.75 -20.46 20.98
C GLU A 80 17.01 -18.97 20.77
N LEU A 81 16.05 -18.27 20.15
CA LEU A 81 16.04 -16.82 20.04
C LEU A 81 15.04 -16.23 21.04
N PHE A 82 15.54 -15.43 21.98
CA PHE A 82 14.74 -14.76 22.99
C PHE A 82 14.31 -13.37 22.51
N LEU A 83 13.01 -13.08 22.50
CA LEU A 83 12.46 -11.81 22.06
C LEU A 83 11.84 -11.09 23.24
N ARG A 84 12.36 -9.90 23.54
CA ARG A 84 11.71 -8.97 24.46
C ARG A 84 10.47 -8.39 23.78
N VAL A 85 9.44 -8.14 24.57
CA VAL A 85 8.19 -7.57 24.08
C VAL A 85 8.00 -6.17 24.68
N TRP A 86 7.81 -5.20 23.80
CA TRP A 86 7.45 -3.84 24.16
C TRP A 86 6.05 -3.52 23.68
N GLU A 87 5.37 -2.60 24.35
CA GLU A 87 4.06 -2.11 23.94
C GLU A 87 4.02 -0.58 23.92
N ALA A 88 3.32 -0.05 22.91
CA ALA A 88 2.98 1.35 22.75
C ALA A 88 1.45 1.50 22.75
N GLN A 89 0.92 2.36 23.61
CA GLN A 89 -0.52 2.62 23.67
C GLN A 89 -0.89 3.73 22.68
N VAL A 90 -1.61 3.39 21.62
CA VAL A 90 -2.13 4.33 20.61
C VAL A 90 -3.62 4.55 20.88
N GLY A 91 -3.93 5.46 21.80
CA GLY A 91 -5.29 5.68 22.26
C GLY A 91 -5.90 4.39 22.84
N ARG A 92 -6.85 3.78 22.14
CA ARG A 92 -7.49 2.50 22.55
C ARG A 92 -6.81 1.25 21.99
N VAL A 93 -5.90 1.42 21.03
CA VAL A 93 -5.22 0.34 20.30
C VAL A 93 -3.84 0.11 20.89
N THR A 94 -3.42 -1.15 20.99
CA THR A 94 -2.08 -1.52 21.47
C THR A 94 -1.21 -1.93 20.29
N LEU A 95 0.00 -1.36 20.19
CA LEU A 95 1.05 -1.80 19.27
C LEU A 95 2.10 -2.57 20.08
N TYR A 96 2.29 -3.85 19.77
CA TYR A 96 3.40 -4.63 20.30
C TYR A 96 4.59 -4.61 19.36
N LEU A 97 5.79 -4.54 19.95
CA LEU A 97 7.06 -4.51 19.21
C LEU A 97 7.98 -5.60 19.76
N LEU A 98 8.39 -6.51 18.87
CA LEU A 98 9.33 -7.57 19.16
C LEU A 98 10.77 -7.09 19.02
N ASP A 99 11.62 -7.53 19.94
CA ASP A 99 12.98 -7.03 20.07
C ASP A 99 13.94 -8.17 20.39
N SER A 100 14.86 -8.45 19.46
CA SER A 100 15.87 -9.50 19.60
C SER A 100 17.09 -9.09 20.44
N ASN A 101 17.20 -7.83 20.85
CA ASN A 101 18.34 -7.32 21.61
C ASN A 101 18.31 -7.76 23.09
N ASP A 102 18.32 -9.07 23.33
CA ASP A 102 18.36 -9.70 24.65
C ASP A 102 19.77 -10.21 24.98
N LEU A 103 20.17 -10.14 26.25
CA LEU A 103 21.48 -10.60 26.70
C LEU A 103 21.65 -12.12 26.62
N MET A 104 20.54 -12.86 26.57
CA MET A 104 20.55 -14.32 26.33
C MET A 104 20.86 -14.68 24.89
N ASN A 105 20.73 -13.73 23.95
CA ASN A 105 21.02 -13.95 22.54
C ASN A 105 22.48 -13.66 22.22
N SER A 106 23.00 -14.32 21.17
CA SER A 106 24.31 -13.98 20.62
C SER A 106 24.33 -12.55 20.04
N PRO A 107 25.49 -11.88 19.92
CA PRO A 107 25.56 -10.55 19.31
C PRO A 107 25.00 -10.48 17.89
N VAL A 108 25.08 -11.57 17.12
CA VAL A 108 24.53 -11.66 15.76
C VAL A 108 23.00 -11.69 15.80
N ASP A 109 22.43 -12.45 16.74
CA ASP A 109 20.99 -12.57 16.92
C ASP A 109 20.38 -11.30 17.51
N GLN A 110 21.08 -10.63 18.44
CA GLN A 110 20.68 -9.30 18.93
C GLN A 110 20.55 -8.28 17.80
N ALA A 111 21.35 -8.44 16.74
CA ALA A 111 21.36 -7.55 15.60
C ALA A 111 20.27 -7.86 14.55
N ILE A 112 19.40 -8.86 14.77
CA ILE A 112 18.25 -9.14 13.88
C ILE A 112 17.33 -7.93 13.84
N THR A 113 17.02 -7.33 14.99
CA THR A 113 16.20 -6.12 15.09
C THR A 113 17.02 -4.83 15.06
N ALA A 114 18.31 -4.84 14.73
CA ALA A 114 19.11 -3.60 14.78
C ALA A 114 18.65 -2.54 13.76
N GLU A 115 18.61 -2.90 12.48
CA GLU A 115 18.39 -1.97 11.36
C GLU A 115 17.14 -2.34 10.54
N LEU A 116 16.37 -1.34 10.15
CA LEU A 116 15.25 -1.48 9.23
C LEU A 116 15.77 -1.55 7.78
N TYR A 117 15.46 -2.64 7.08
CA TYR A 117 15.94 -2.94 5.73
C TYR A 117 17.48 -3.01 5.60
N GLY A 118 18.17 -3.30 6.70
CA GLY A 118 19.61 -3.53 6.75
C GLY A 118 19.99 -5.01 6.71
N GLY A 119 21.27 -5.29 6.47
CA GLY A 119 21.83 -6.65 6.41
C GLY A 119 21.64 -7.37 5.07
N GLY A 120 22.00 -8.65 5.05
CA GLY A 120 21.81 -9.55 3.89
C GLY A 120 20.51 -10.36 3.97
N GLN A 121 20.27 -11.21 2.97
CA GLN A 121 19.05 -12.04 2.86
C GLN A 121 18.75 -12.88 4.11
N GLU A 122 19.78 -13.44 4.76
CA GLU A 122 19.60 -14.24 5.98
C GLU A 122 19.03 -13.42 7.14
N LYS A 123 19.59 -12.22 7.41
CA LYS A 123 19.04 -11.33 8.43
C LYS A 123 17.61 -10.94 8.09
N ARG A 124 17.33 -10.67 6.81
CA ARG A 124 16.00 -10.32 6.34
C ARG A 124 14.99 -11.45 6.60
N LEU A 125 15.34 -12.69 6.27
CA LEU A 125 14.51 -13.85 6.58
C LEU A 125 14.25 -13.98 8.09
N LEU A 126 15.29 -13.83 8.92
CA LEU A 126 15.15 -13.87 10.37
C LEU A 126 14.21 -12.78 10.91
N GLN A 127 14.26 -11.56 10.34
CA GLN A 127 13.31 -10.50 10.70
C GLN A 127 11.86 -10.90 10.38
N GLU A 128 11.62 -11.54 9.23
CA GLU A 128 10.28 -12.01 8.85
C GLU A 128 9.81 -13.18 9.72
N ILE A 129 10.73 -14.08 10.11
CA ILE A 129 10.45 -15.15 11.08
C ILE A 129 10.05 -14.53 12.43
N VAL A 130 10.82 -13.55 12.93
CA VAL A 130 10.50 -12.85 14.19
C VAL A 130 9.15 -12.16 14.09
N LEU A 131 8.88 -11.43 13.00
CA LEU A 131 7.62 -10.71 12.81
C LEU A 131 6.42 -11.65 12.70
N GLY A 132 6.51 -12.68 11.85
CA GLY A 132 5.40 -13.59 11.58
C GLY A 132 5.20 -14.64 12.67
N ILE A 133 6.23 -15.46 12.91
CA ILE A 133 6.18 -16.58 13.87
C ILE A 133 6.23 -16.05 15.31
N GLY A 134 7.20 -15.18 15.61
CA GLY A 134 7.28 -14.53 16.93
C GLY A 134 6.05 -13.68 17.24
N GLY A 135 5.49 -13.01 16.22
CA GLY A 135 4.25 -12.23 16.36
C GLY A 135 3.03 -13.06 16.70
N TRP A 136 2.85 -14.22 16.06
CA TRP A 136 1.73 -15.11 16.41
C TRP A 136 1.90 -15.73 17.80
N ARG A 137 3.11 -16.18 18.16
CA ARG A 137 3.39 -16.70 19.52
C ARG A 137 3.17 -15.66 20.61
N LEU A 138 3.42 -14.39 20.32
CA LEU A 138 3.06 -13.30 21.21
C LEU A 138 1.55 -13.24 21.45
N LEU A 139 0.73 -13.36 20.40
CA LEU A 139 -0.73 -13.39 20.55
C LEU A 139 -1.19 -14.58 21.40
N GLU A 140 -0.59 -15.77 21.21
CA GLU A 140 -0.87 -16.95 22.04
C GLU A 140 -0.52 -16.71 23.51
N ALA A 141 0.65 -16.12 23.79
CA ALA A 141 1.08 -15.81 25.15
C ALA A 141 0.20 -14.76 25.84
N LEU A 142 -0.35 -13.81 25.08
CA LEU A 142 -1.30 -12.80 25.54
C LEU A 142 -2.76 -13.30 25.54
N GLU A 143 -3.02 -14.51 25.06
CA GLU A 143 -4.36 -15.09 24.87
C GLU A 143 -5.28 -14.25 23.97
N ILE A 144 -4.70 -13.52 23.02
CA ILE A 144 -5.44 -12.76 22.02
C ILE A 144 -5.75 -13.70 20.86
N LYS A 145 -7.04 -13.87 20.54
CA LYS A 145 -7.52 -14.73 19.45
C LYS A 145 -8.09 -13.87 18.32
N PRO A 146 -7.27 -13.39 17.38
CA PRO A 146 -7.77 -12.58 16.29
C PRO A 146 -8.59 -13.43 15.31
N GLU A 147 -9.75 -12.91 14.91
CA GLU A 147 -10.55 -13.47 13.81
C GLU A 147 -9.88 -13.15 12.47
N ILE A 148 -9.38 -11.93 12.34
CA ILE A 148 -8.70 -11.41 11.15
C ILE A 148 -7.22 -11.20 11.40
N CYS A 149 -6.38 -11.70 10.49
CA CYS A 149 -4.96 -11.42 10.42
C CYS A 149 -4.69 -10.64 9.12
N HIS A 150 -4.33 -9.37 9.24
CA HIS A 150 -3.98 -8.52 8.11
C HIS A 150 -2.47 -8.51 7.91
N LEU A 151 -2.02 -8.97 6.74
CA LEU A 151 -0.63 -8.99 6.30
C LEU A 151 -0.34 -7.76 5.45
N ASN A 152 0.49 -6.86 5.98
CA ASN A 152 0.89 -5.64 5.28
C ASN A 152 2.21 -5.87 4.53
N GLU A 153 2.11 -6.17 3.23
CA GLU A 153 3.18 -6.68 2.37
C GLU A 153 3.68 -8.11 2.77
N GLY A 154 4.42 -8.76 1.87
CA GLY A 154 4.88 -10.16 2.02
C GLY A 154 5.71 -10.42 3.28
N HIS A 155 6.31 -9.40 3.90
CA HIS A 155 7.20 -9.52 5.07
C HIS A 155 6.52 -10.13 6.30
N ALA A 156 5.19 -10.02 6.38
CA ALA A 156 4.40 -10.56 7.49
C ALA A 156 3.94 -12.00 7.24
N ALA A 157 4.19 -12.58 6.06
CA ALA A 157 3.45 -13.77 5.62
C ALA A 157 3.67 -15.02 6.46
N PHE A 158 4.81 -15.16 7.17
CA PHE A 158 5.00 -16.26 8.12
C PHE A 158 4.02 -16.26 9.30
N VAL A 159 3.26 -15.18 9.54
CA VAL A 159 2.15 -15.22 10.49
C VAL A 159 1.09 -16.25 10.08
N ALA A 160 0.85 -16.42 8.78
CA ALA A 160 -0.09 -17.42 8.27
C ALA A 160 0.42 -18.84 8.52
N LEU A 161 1.73 -19.07 8.38
CA LEU A 161 2.36 -20.35 8.69
C LEU A 161 2.15 -20.76 10.14
N GLU A 162 2.42 -19.84 11.07
CA GLU A 162 2.31 -20.11 12.50
C GLU A 162 0.85 -20.24 12.94
N ARG A 163 -0.06 -19.47 12.34
CA ARG A 163 -1.52 -19.62 12.51
C ARG A 163 -2.01 -21.00 12.06
N ILE A 164 -1.53 -21.51 10.92
CA ILE A 164 -1.85 -22.87 10.44
C ILE A 164 -1.36 -23.90 11.47
N ARG A 165 -0.11 -23.77 11.95
CA ARG A 165 0.45 -24.67 12.97
C ARG A 165 -0.39 -24.72 14.24
N ALA A 166 -0.81 -23.55 14.73
CA ALA A 166 -1.64 -23.42 15.93
C ALA A 166 -3.02 -24.09 15.74
N PHE A 167 -3.70 -23.81 14.62
CA PHE A 167 -5.02 -24.40 14.32
C PHE A 167 -4.96 -25.91 14.13
N ARG A 168 -3.89 -26.40 13.49
CA ARG A 168 -3.66 -27.83 13.32
C ARG A 168 -3.61 -28.56 14.67
N LYS A 169 -2.90 -27.98 15.64
CA LYS A 169 -2.80 -28.50 17.01
C LYS A 169 -4.11 -28.37 17.78
N GLN A 170 -4.80 -27.23 17.67
CA GLN A 170 -6.02 -26.95 18.41
C GLN A 170 -7.21 -27.80 17.97
N TYR A 171 -7.35 -28.05 16.66
CA TYR A 171 -8.50 -28.73 16.06
C TYR A 171 -8.18 -30.12 15.48
N GLU A 172 -6.96 -30.62 15.70
CA GLU A 172 -6.49 -31.94 15.22
C GLU A 172 -6.66 -32.13 13.70
N LEU A 173 -6.28 -31.10 12.92
CA LEU A 173 -6.46 -31.07 11.47
C LEU A 173 -5.22 -31.57 10.71
N THR A 174 -5.35 -31.83 9.41
CA THR A 174 -4.19 -31.88 8.50
C THR A 174 -3.70 -30.47 8.16
N PHE A 175 -2.57 -30.35 7.46
CA PHE A 175 -2.07 -29.06 6.98
C PHE A 175 -3.07 -28.39 6.02
N GLU A 176 -3.59 -29.15 5.06
CA GLU A 176 -4.52 -28.70 4.02
C GLU A 176 -5.82 -28.20 4.65
N GLN A 177 -6.35 -28.94 5.62
CA GLN A 177 -7.53 -28.54 6.39
C GLN A 177 -7.25 -27.26 7.21
N ALA A 178 -6.11 -27.19 7.92
CA ALA A 178 -5.76 -25.99 8.69
C ALA A 178 -5.52 -24.76 7.78
N LEU A 179 -4.95 -24.94 6.59
CA LEU A 179 -4.83 -23.90 5.56
C LEU A 179 -6.22 -23.41 5.13
N TRP A 180 -7.13 -24.32 4.78
CA TRP A 180 -8.52 -24.00 4.42
C TRP A 180 -9.28 -23.27 5.53
N ALA A 181 -9.08 -23.65 6.79
CA ALA A 181 -9.68 -22.97 7.94
C ALA A 181 -9.15 -21.53 8.08
N THR A 182 -7.84 -21.38 8.13
CA THR A 182 -7.20 -20.11 8.54
C THR A 182 -7.17 -19.06 7.44
N ARG A 183 -7.07 -19.47 6.17
CA ARG A 183 -6.98 -18.52 5.04
C ARG A 183 -8.21 -17.61 4.90
N ALA A 184 -9.39 -18.08 5.30
CA ALA A 184 -10.62 -17.27 5.33
C ALA A 184 -10.47 -16.00 6.19
N GLY A 185 -9.70 -16.09 7.28
CA GLY A 185 -9.44 -14.99 8.19
C GLY A 185 -8.13 -14.25 7.92
N ASN A 186 -7.45 -14.51 6.79
CA ASN A 186 -6.21 -13.85 6.41
C ASN A 186 -6.47 -12.88 5.24
N VAL A 187 -6.03 -11.63 5.39
CA VAL A 187 -6.18 -10.56 4.40
C VAL A 187 -4.79 -10.03 4.04
N PHE A 188 -4.49 -9.93 2.74
CA PHE A 188 -3.19 -9.46 2.25
C PHE A 188 -3.30 -8.12 1.51
N THR A 189 -2.49 -7.14 1.89
CA THR A 189 -2.34 -5.90 1.12
C THR A 189 -0.95 -5.83 0.51
N THR A 190 -0.88 -5.64 -0.81
CA THR A 190 0.36 -5.34 -1.54
C THR A 190 0.54 -3.84 -1.75
N HIS A 191 1.77 -3.35 -1.56
CA HIS A 191 2.15 -1.96 -1.82
C HIS A 191 3.15 -1.82 -2.97
N THR A 192 3.48 -2.93 -3.62
CA THR A 192 4.60 -3.03 -4.54
C THR A 192 4.09 -3.18 -5.98
N PRO A 193 4.38 -2.21 -6.87
CA PRO A 193 3.90 -2.25 -8.26
C PRO A 193 4.78 -3.08 -9.20
N VAL A 194 5.94 -3.59 -8.73
CA VAL A 194 6.93 -4.29 -9.56
C VAL A 194 7.49 -5.53 -8.87
N THR A 195 7.70 -6.62 -9.62
CA THR A 195 8.13 -7.92 -9.05
C THR A 195 9.50 -7.90 -8.38
N ALA A 196 10.36 -6.93 -8.73
CA ALA A 196 11.69 -6.75 -8.15
C ALA A 196 11.64 -6.23 -6.70
N GLY A 197 10.49 -5.70 -6.26
CA GLY A 197 10.30 -5.22 -4.88
C GLY A 197 9.89 -6.31 -3.88
N PHE A 198 9.61 -7.53 -4.34
CA PHE A 198 9.22 -8.64 -3.46
C PHE A 198 10.42 -9.31 -2.80
N ASP A 199 10.30 -9.59 -1.51
CA ASP A 199 11.30 -10.37 -0.79
C ASP A 199 11.31 -11.83 -1.28
N ARG A 200 12.51 -12.29 -1.64
CA ARG A 200 12.78 -13.63 -2.18
C ARG A 200 13.94 -14.26 -1.44
N PHE A 201 13.77 -15.51 -1.05
CA PHE A 201 14.79 -16.26 -0.32
C PHE A 201 15.19 -17.52 -1.08
N HIS A 202 16.49 -17.80 -1.12
CA HIS A 202 16.98 -19.04 -1.71
C HIS A 202 16.40 -20.25 -0.94
N PRO A 203 15.99 -21.34 -1.61
CA PRO A 203 15.42 -22.52 -0.96
C PRO A 203 16.29 -23.05 0.19
N GLU A 204 17.61 -23.19 0.01
CA GLU A 204 18.48 -23.68 1.10
C GLU A 204 18.40 -22.85 2.39
N LEU A 205 18.16 -21.54 2.30
CA LEU A 205 18.00 -20.68 3.47
C LEU A 205 16.67 -20.94 4.19
N ILE A 206 15.58 -21.11 3.42
CA ILE A 206 14.28 -21.53 3.95
C ILE A 206 14.40 -22.89 4.64
N LYS A 207 15.06 -23.86 4.00
CA LYS A 207 15.33 -25.19 4.57
C LYS A 207 16.07 -25.08 5.89
N GLN A 208 17.16 -24.32 5.92
CA GLN A 208 17.98 -24.16 7.11
C GLN A 208 17.14 -23.72 8.30
N TYR A 209 16.28 -22.70 8.14
CA TYR A 209 15.57 -22.09 9.26
C TYR A 209 14.18 -22.67 9.56
N LEU A 210 13.50 -23.26 8.58
CA LEU A 210 12.10 -23.67 8.73
C LEU A 210 11.90 -25.19 8.67
N SER A 211 12.95 -26.01 8.50
CA SER A 211 12.81 -27.49 8.40
C SER A 211 12.00 -28.11 9.54
N GLU A 212 12.28 -27.75 10.79
CA GLU A 212 11.58 -28.32 11.96
C GLU A 212 10.11 -27.90 12.00
N ILE A 213 9.82 -26.64 11.66
CA ILE A 213 8.45 -26.13 11.59
C ILE A 213 7.68 -26.82 10.48
N ILE A 214 8.27 -26.96 9.29
CA ILE A 214 7.68 -27.67 8.14
C ILE A 214 7.38 -29.12 8.50
N GLN A 215 8.34 -29.81 9.14
CA GLN A 215 8.13 -31.18 9.62
C GLN A 215 6.97 -31.26 10.63
N SER A 216 6.87 -30.29 11.55
CA SER A 216 5.79 -30.24 12.54
C SER A 216 4.40 -30.06 11.91
N LEU A 217 4.32 -29.48 10.70
CA LEU A 217 3.08 -29.33 9.92
C LEU A 217 2.66 -30.64 9.24
N GLY A 218 3.57 -31.61 9.10
CA GLY A 218 3.28 -32.90 8.47
C GLY A 218 3.31 -32.88 6.94
N ILE A 219 3.99 -31.91 6.33
CA ILE A 219 4.14 -31.78 4.87
C ILE A 219 5.60 -31.95 4.45
N SER A 220 5.82 -32.24 3.16
CA SER A 220 7.17 -32.29 2.61
C SER A 220 7.76 -30.89 2.43
N TYR A 221 9.08 -30.83 2.33
CA TYR A 221 9.79 -29.58 2.08
C TYR A 221 9.43 -28.98 0.71
N GLU A 222 9.29 -29.83 -0.30
CA GLU A 222 8.90 -29.48 -1.66
C GLU A 222 7.46 -28.94 -1.69
N GLN A 223 6.55 -29.57 -0.93
CA GLN A 223 5.18 -29.09 -0.78
C GLN A 223 5.15 -27.69 -0.16
N PHE A 224 5.96 -27.43 0.87
CA PHE A 224 6.06 -26.10 1.47
C PHE A 224 6.62 -25.08 0.47
N LEU A 225 7.74 -25.38 -0.18
CA LEU A 225 8.36 -24.49 -1.17
C LEU A 225 7.40 -24.13 -2.30
N SER A 226 6.58 -25.08 -2.74
CA SER A 226 5.60 -24.85 -3.79
C SER A 226 4.72 -23.64 -3.47
N LEU A 227 4.37 -23.38 -2.20
CA LEU A 227 3.52 -22.26 -1.78
C LEU A 227 4.13 -20.88 -2.07
N GLY A 228 5.46 -20.78 -2.18
CA GLY A 228 6.17 -19.55 -2.53
C GLY A 228 6.76 -19.53 -3.94
N GLN A 229 6.52 -20.57 -4.75
CA GLN A 229 7.08 -20.71 -6.11
C GLN A 229 5.98 -20.61 -7.18
N THR A 230 6.35 -20.26 -8.41
CA THR A 230 5.40 -20.23 -9.53
C THR A 230 4.91 -21.61 -9.92
N SER A 231 5.82 -22.61 -9.93
CA SER A 231 5.53 -24.00 -10.29
C SER A 231 6.37 -24.97 -9.46
N ALA A 232 5.81 -26.14 -9.17
CA ALA A 232 6.53 -27.23 -8.52
C ALA A 232 7.66 -27.82 -9.39
N GLU A 233 7.69 -27.52 -10.70
CA GLU A 233 8.71 -27.98 -11.65
C GLU A 233 10.03 -27.20 -11.56
N HIS A 234 10.09 -26.13 -10.75
CA HIS A 234 11.27 -25.28 -10.59
C HIS A 234 11.74 -25.24 -9.13
N PRO A 235 12.26 -26.36 -8.58
CA PRO A 235 12.59 -26.47 -7.15
C PRO A 235 13.69 -25.50 -6.69
N ASN A 236 14.51 -24.99 -7.61
CA ASN A 236 15.56 -24.00 -7.34
C ASN A 236 15.06 -22.54 -7.43
N GLU A 237 13.80 -22.31 -7.81
CA GLU A 237 13.20 -20.98 -7.79
C GLU A 237 13.22 -20.43 -6.36
N SER A 238 13.61 -19.16 -6.20
CA SER A 238 13.59 -18.51 -4.89
C SER A 238 12.16 -18.45 -4.34
N PHE A 239 12.02 -18.73 -3.05
CA PHE A 239 10.75 -18.64 -2.34
C PHE A 239 10.31 -17.18 -2.25
N ASN A 240 9.20 -16.84 -2.92
CA ASN A 240 8.62 -15.52 -2.98
C ASN A 240 7.57 -15.34 -1.88
N MET A 241 7.83 -14.40 -0.97
CA MET A 241 6.96 -14.15 0.19
C MET A 241 5.59 -13.62 -0.18
N THR A 242 5.47 -12.87 -1.28
CA THR A 242 4.19 -12.36 -1.78
C THR A 242 3.34 -13.50 -2.35
N TYR A 243 3.94 -14.48 -3.02
CA TYR A 243 3.19 -15.66 -3.50
C TYR A 243 2.71 -16.50 -2.34
N PHE A 244 3.56 -16.67 -1.32
CA PHE A 244 3.18 -17.34 -0.08
C PHE A 244 2.02 -16.61 0.62
N ALA A 245 2.05 -15.29 0.70
CA ALA A 245 0.95 -14.49 1.24
C ALA A 245 -0.36 -14.71 0.45
N LEU A 246 -0.31 -14.61 -0.88
CA LEU A 246 -1.48 -14.79 -1.75
C LEU A 246 -2.11 -16.19 -1.61
N ARG A 247 -1.30 -17.25 -1.49
CA ARG A 247 -1.81 -18.62 -1.34
C ARG A 247 -2.33 -18.95 0.06
N THR A 248 -1.98 -18.14 1.06
CA THR A 248 -2.42 -18.32 2.45
C THR A 248 -3.48 -17.32 2.89
N CYS A 249 -3.93 -16.44 1.99
CA CYS A 249 -5.00 -15.47 2.23
C CYS A 249 -6.19 -15.71 1.29
N ALA A 250 -7.41 -15.56 1.79
CA ALA A 250 -8.62 -15.66 0.97
C ALA A 250 -8.97 -14.34 0.28
N ALA A 251 -8.33 -13.23 0.66
CA ALA A 251 -8.57 -11.91 0.10
C ALA A 251 -7.27 -11.11 -0.03
N ALA A 252 -7.13 -10.42 -1.16
CA ALA A 252 -6.00 -9.55 -1.44
C ALA A 252 -6.43 -8.20 -2.03
N ASN A 253 -5.65 -7.15 -1.77
CA ASN A 253 -5.91 -5.82 -2.33
C ASN A 253 -4.63 -5.02 -2.64
N GLY A 254 -4.74 -4.18 -3.67
CA GLY A 254 -3.85 -3.04 -3.90
C GLY A 254 -4.29 -1.80 -3.12
N VAL A 255 -3.53 -0.71 -3.26
CA VAL A 255 -3.62 0.48 -2.38
C VAL A 255 -4.10 1.76 -3.07
N SER A 256 -4.53 1.61 -4.32
CA SER A 256 -5.27 2.55 -5.16
C SER A 256 -5.95 1.75 -6.28
N ARG A 257 -6.92 2.34 -6.98
CA ARG A 257 -7.61 1.67 -8.09
C ARG A 257 -6.67 1.25 -9.20
N LEU A 258 -5.79 2.14 -9.64
CA LEU A 258 -4.78 1.83 -10.67
C LEU A 258 -3.83 0.73 -10.20
N HIS A 259 -3.40 0.78 -8.93
CA HIS A 259 -2.53 -0.27 -8.39
C HIS A 259 -3.23 -1.63 -8.27
N GLY A 260 -4.54 -1.67 -8.03
CA GLY A 260 -5.32 -2.91 -8.12
C GLY A 260 -5.20 -3.55 -9.49
N GLN A 261 -5.37 -2.76 -10.57
CA GLN A 261 -5.22 -3.23 -11.96
C GLN A 261 -3.79 -3.68 -12.28
N VAL A 262 -2.78 -2.92 -11.84
CA VAL A 262 -1.36 -3.31 -11.98
C VAL A 262 -1.08 -4.62 -11.26
N SER A 263 -1.61 -4.78 -10.03
CA SER A 263 -1.45 -6.00 -9.24
C SER A 263 -2.12 -7.22 -9.90
N GLN A 264 -3.30 -7.04 -10.49
CA GLN A 264 -3.97 -8.09 -11.26
C GLN A 264 -3.08 -8.61 -12.40
N ALA A 265 -2.47 -7.71 -13.17
CA ALA A 265 -1.51 -8.10 -14.22
C ALA A 265 -0.26 -8.78 -13.64
N LEU A 266 0.28 -8.24 -12.54
CA LEU A 266 1.49 -8.74 -11.88
C LEU A 266 1.35 -10.18 -11.36
N PHE A 267 0.16 -10.53 -10.87
CA PHE A 267 -0.13 -11.82 -10.27
C PHE A 267 -0.89 -12.78 -11.19
N HIS A 268 -1.17 -12.38 -12.44
CA HIS A 268 -1.86 -13.20 -13.42
C HIS A 268 -1.20 -14.58 -13.64
N GLN A 269 0.12 -14.65 -13.55
CA GLN A 269 0.86 -15.91 -13.64
C GLN A 269 0.47 -16.96 -12.57
N LEU A 270 -0.11 -16.55 -11.43
CA LEU A 270 -0.62 -17.46 -10.40
C LEU A 270 -2.03 -17.98 -10.71
N TYR A 271 -2.71 -17.38 -11.69
CA TYR A 271 -4.07 -17.70 -12.12
C TYR A 271 -4.07 -17.99 -13.63
N PRO A 272 -3.35 -19.02 -14.09
CA PRO A 272 -3.24 -19.32 -15.51
C PRO A 272 -4.63 -19.56 -16.12
N ASN A 273 -4.84 -19.04 -17.33
CA ASN A 273 -6.10 -19.08 -18.07
C ASN A 273 -7.26 -18.24 -17.49
N TRP A 274 -7.12 -17.61 -16.33
CA TRP A 274 -8.12 -16.62 -15.88
C TRP A 274 -7.95 -15.31 -16.65
N PRO A 275 -9.04 -14.58 -16.96
CA PRO A 275 -8.94 -13.21 -17.45
C PRO A 275 -8.23 -12.32 -16.41
N ILE A 276 -7.36 -11.40 -16.85
CA ILE A 276 -6.61 -10.52 -15.93
C ILE A 276 -7.55 -9.75 -14.99
N LYS A 277 -8.69 -9.27 -15.51
CA LYS A 277 -9.70 -8.53 -14.74
C LYS A 277 -10.34 -9.35 -13.61
N GLU A 278 -10.27 -10.67 -13.67
CA GLU A 278 -10.81 -11.59 -12.67
C GLU A 278 -9.75 -12.14 -11.70
N VAL A 279 -8.48 -11.76 -11.87
CA VAL A 279 -7.44 -12.03 -10.87
C VAL A 279 -7.89 -11.41 -9.54
N PRO A 280 -7.89 -12.17 -8.42
CA PRO A 280 -8.65 -11.83 -7.21
C PRO A 280 -7.90 -10.84 -6.31
N VAL A 281 -7.51 -9.70 -6.89
CA VAL A 281 -6.87 -8.59 -6.20
C VAL A 281 -7.74 -7.35 -6.40
N GLY A 282 -8.40 -6.94 -5.32
CA GLY A 282 -9.19 -5.71 -5.27
C GLY A 282 -8.32 -4.49 -4.97
N TYR A 283 -8.94 -3.44 -4.44
CA TYR A 283 -8.21 -2.26 -3.95
C TYR A 283 -8.90 -1.64 -2.74
N ILE A 284 -8.09 -1.06 -1.86
CA ILE A 284 -8.52 -0.11 -0.85
C ILE A 284 -7.58 1.08 -0.95
N THR A 285 -8.11 2.23 -1.36
CA THR A 285 -7.29 3.43 -1.52
C THR A 285 -6.77 3.90 -0.15
N ASN A 286 -5.46 4.13 -0.05
CA ASN A 286 -4.88 4.62 1.20
C ASN A 286 -5.48 5.97 1.62
N GLY A 287 -5.47 6.21 2.93
CA GLY A 287 -5.75 7.52 3.50
C GLY A 287 -4.74 7.91 4.56
N ILE A 288 -4.85 9.15 5.04
CA ILE A 288 -4.01 9.70 6.11
C ILE A 288 -4.85 10.03 7.35
N HIS A 289 -4.24 9.92 8.52
CA HIS A 289 -4.91 10.29 9.77
C HIS A 289 -4.88 11.81 9.89
N VAL A 290 -5.97 12.47 9.48
CA VAL A 290 -6.02 13.93 9.32
C VAL A 290 -5.53 14.68 10.56
N PRO A 291 -5.94 14.32 11.80
CA PRO A 291 -5.44 15.00 13.02
C PRO A 291 -3.93 14.83 13.29
N THR A 292 -3.24 13.89 12.63
CA THR A 292 -1.77 13.81 12.70
C THR A 292 -1.12 14.93 11.89
N TRP A 293 -1.74 15.33 10.77
CA TRP A 293 -1.10 16.12 9.73
C TRP A 293 -1.65 17.54 9.61
N ASP A 294 -2.81 17.82 10.19
CA ASP A 294 -3.37 19.16 10.21
C ASP A 294 -2.61 20.08 11.17
N SER A 295 -2.63 21.39 10.88
CA SER A 295 -2.08 22.40 11.79
C SER A 295 -3.08 22.75 12.88
N SER A 296 -2.64 23.39 13.97
CA SER A 296 -3.55 23.95 14.97
C SER A 296 -4.56 24.95 14.39
N PHE A 297 -4.16 25.71 13.36
CA PHE A 297 -5.05 26.63 12.65
C PHE A 297 -6.09 25.87 11.82
N THR A 298 -5.64 24.80 11.17
CA THR A 298 -6.48 23.89 10.39
C THR A 298 -7.50 23.22 11.29
N ASP A 299 -7.07 22.61 12.40
CA ASP A 299 -7.96 21.97 13.38
C ASP A 299 -9.02 22.96 13.90
N ALA A 300 -8.63 24.21 14.21
CA ALA A 300 -9.56 25.24 14.65
C ALA A 300 -10.58 25.62 13.57
N LEU A 301 -10.14 25.80 12.31
CA LEU A 301 -11.01 26.11 11.17
C LEU A 301 -12.04 24.99 10.96
N TRP A 302 -11.57 23.75 10.82
CA TRP A 302 -12.44 22.60 10.61
C TRP A 302 -13.33 22.31 11.83
N THR A 303 -12.87 22.55 13.06
CA THR A 303 -13.71 22.43 14.26
C THR A 303 -14.82 23.46 14.28
N ARG A 304 -14.54 24.71 13.90
CA ARG A 304 -15.54 25.78 13.86
C ARG A 304 -16.62 25.49 12.82
N VAL A 305 -16.23 24.94 11.67
CA VAL A 305 -17.12 24.72 10.52
C VAL A 305 -17.87 23.40 10.62
N CYS A 306 -17.18 22.31 10.99
CA CYS A 306 -17.72 20.94 10.97
C CYS A 306 -17.90 20.30 12.36
N GLY A 307 -17.45 20.96 13.43
CA GLY A 307 -17.44 20.42 14.78
C GLY A 307 -16.23 19.53 15.10
N LYS A 308 -16.11 19.14 16.38
CA LYS A 308 -14.99 18.31 16.88
C LYS A 308 -15.02 16.87 16.38
N GLY A 309 -16.21 16.31 16.11
CA GLY A 309 -16.40 14.93 15.65
C GLY A 309 -16.38 14.76 14.13
N ARG A 310 -15.92 15.76 13.38
CA ARG A 310 -15.99 15.84 11.91
C ARG A 310 -15.49 14.60 11.19
N TRP A 311 -14.38 14.01 11.64
CA TRP A 311 -13.77 12.84 10.98
C TRP A 311 -14.48 11.51 11.29
N SER A 312 -15.46 11.51 12.20
CA SER A 312 -16.24 10.33 12.57
C SER A 312 -17.57 10.21 11.79
N GLY A 313 -17.97 11.25 11.04
CA GLY A 313 -19.25 11.30 10.32
C GLY A 313 -19.22 10.73 8.89
N LYS A 314 -20.29 11.00 8.13
CA LYS A 314 -20.35 10.72 6.68
C LYS A 314 -19.63 11.83 5.90
N VAL A 315 -18.93 11.45 4.84
CA VAL A 315 -18.12 12.35 3.98
C VAL A 315 -18.94 13.50 3.40
N ASP A 316 -20.15 13.25 2.88
CA ASP A 316 -20.97 14.25 2.20
C ASP A 316 -21.33 15.47 3.06
N ALA A 317 -21.52 15.26 4.37
CA ALA A 317 -21.86 16.33 5.28
C ALA A 317 -20.71 17.33 5.46
N LEU A 318 -19.46 16.86 5.41
CA LEU A 318 -18.26 17.70 5.53
C LEU A 318 -18.09 18.58 4.29
N ARG A 319 -18.38 18.04 3.11
CA ARG A 319 -18.24 18.76 1.85
C ARG A 319 -19.05 20.05 1.84
N MET A 320 -20.35 19.96 2.12
CA MET A 320 -21.25 21.12 2.11
C MET A 320 -20.80 22.22 3.08
N GLN A 321 -20.31 21.84 4.27
CA GLN A 321 -19.87 22.79 5.29
C GLN A 321 -18.60 23.55 4.87
N ILE A 322 -17.67 22.91 4.17
CA ILE A 322 -16.46 23.56 3.65
C ILE A 322 -16.76 24.51 2.50
N GLU A 323 -17.74 24.18 1.67
CA GLU A 323 -18.17 25.03 0.55
C GLU A 323 -18.66 26.42 1.05
N GLU A 324 -19.19 26.52 2.27
CA GLU A 324 -19.70 27.77 2.87
C GLU A 324 -18.65 28.72 3.48
N ILE A 325 -17.38 28.29 3.61
CA ILE A 325 -16.32 29.13 4.20
C ILE A 325 -16.12 30.39 3.35
N GLN A 326 -15.91 31.57 3.92
CA GLN A 326 -15.65 32.77 3.10
C GLN A 326 -14.22 32.77 2.50
N ASP A 327 -14.05 33.34 1.30
CA ASP A 327 -12.78 33.32 0.57
C ASP A 327 -11.64 34.00 1.35
N GLU A 328 -11.94 35.12 2.03
CA GLU A 328 -11.00 35.86 2.88
C GLU A 328 -10.46 34.98 4.00
N THR A 329 -11.34 34.11 4.56
CA THR A 329 -10.97 33.21 5.65
C THR A 329 -9.98 32.16 5.16
N LEU A 330 -10.24 31.53 4.01
CA LEU A 330 -9.34 30.54 3.43
C LEU A 330 -8.00 31.16 3.03
N TRP A 331 -8.02 32.33 2.40
CA TRP A 331 -6.78 32.99 1.95
C TRP A 331 -5.91 33.48 3.11
N THR A 332 -6.53 34.04 4.16
CA THR A 332 -5.83 34.43 5.40
C THR A 332 -5.19 33.20 6.06
N PHE A 333 -5.98 32.13 6.22
CA PHE A 333 -5.51 30.85 6.77
C PHE A 333 -4.29 30.30 6.02
N ARG A 334 -4.30 30.34 4.68
CA ARG A 334 -3.16 29.89 3.86
C ARG A 334 -1.94 30.78 4.02
N SER A 335 -2.14 32.09 4.10
CA SER A 335 -1.05 33.07 4.28
C SER A 335 -0.35 32.91 5.64
N GLU A 336 -1.11 32.65 6.71
CA GLU A 336 -0.55 32.33 8.03
C GLU A 336 0.24 31.02 8.03
N SER A 337 -0.31 29.99 7.39
CA SER A 337 0.31 28.68 7.26
C SER A 337 1.65 28.74 6.51
N ARG A 338 1.69 29.46 5.39
CA ARG A 338 2.92 29.72 4.61
C ARG A 338 3.94 30.53 5.42
N THR A 339 3.49 31.53 6.19
CA THR A 339 4.38 32.32 7.07
C THR A 339 5.10 31.44 8.09
N LYS A 340 4.40 30.47 8.69
CA LYS A 340 4.99 29.52 9.63
C LYS A 340 6.05 28.65 8.96
N LEU A 341 5.78 28.12 7.76
CA LEU A 341 6.75 27.35 7.00
C LEU A 341 7.99 28.16 6.63
N VAL A 342 7.83 29.40 6.16
CA VAL A 342 8.97 30.27 5.83
C VAL A 342 9.87 30.49 7.05
N ARG A 343 9.29 30.76 8.23
CA ARG A 343 10.06 30.86 9.48
C ARG A 343 10.80 29.57 9.81
N TYR A 344 10.14 28.42 9.67
CA TYR A 344 10.76 27.11 9.89
C TYR A 344 11.93 26.85 8.95
N VAL A 345 11.78 27.13 7.65
CA VAL A 345 12.83 26.95 6.64
C VAL A 345 14.03 27.86 6.95
N ARG A 346 13.79 29.15 7.23
CA ARG A 346 14.85 30.09 7.64
C ARG A 346 15.63 29.57 8.85
N GLN A 347 14.91 29.13 9.90
CA GLN A 347 15.54 28.60 11.11
C GLN A 347 16.39 27.36 10.82
N ARG A 348 15.88 26.40 10.04
CA ARG A 348 16.62 25.19 9.67
C ARG A 348 17.89 25.49 8.87
N VAL A 349 17.85 26.47 7.98
CA VAL A 349 19.04 26.88 7.21
C VAL A 349 20.06 27.55 8.13
N ILE A 350 19.62 28.42 9.06
CA ILE A 350 20.49 29.05 10.06
C ILE A 350 21.16 28.00 10.94
N ASP A 351 20.41 27.02 11.46
CA ASP A 351 20.97 25.95 12.29
C ASP A 351 22.03 25.13 11.55
N LYS A 352 21.79 24.84 10.26
CA LYS A 352 22.77 24.17 9.39
C LYS A 352 24.02 25.01 9.17
N LEU A 353 23.88 26.33 8.98
CA LEU A 353 25.01 27.24 8.80
C LEU A 353 25.85 27.35 10.07
N ARG A 354 25.21 27.40 11.25
CA ARG A 354 25.89 27.39 12.56
C ARG A 354 26.72 26.13 12.77
N LEU A 355 26.18 24.96 12.43
CA LEU A 355 26.90 23.69 12.51
C LEU A 355 28.13 23.64 11.59
N ARG A 356 28.16 24.45 10.52
CA ARG A 356 29.31 24.56 9.60
C ARG A 356 30.29 25.68 9.98
N GLY A 357 30.05 26.39 11.09
CA GLY A 357 30.88 27.51 11.52
C GLY A 357 30.76 28.75 10.61
N ALA A 358 29.61 28.93 9.94
CA ALA A 358 29.38 30.08 9.08
C ALA A 358 29.39 31.40 9.87
N SER A 359 29.87 32.47 9.22
CA SER A 359 29.93 33.82 9.81
C SER A 359 28.55 34.38 10.15
N ASP A 360 28.49 35.37 11.04
CA ASP A 360 27.24 36.05 11.38
C ASP A 360 26.58 36.72 10.16
N ASP A 361 27.38 37.20 9.20
CA ASP A 361 26.88 37.78 7.95
C ASP A 361 26.20 36.74 7.05
N GLU A 362 26.76 35.53 6.94
CA GLU A 362 26.14 34.42 6.21
C GLU A 362 24.85 33.96 6.89
N GLN A 363 24.82 33.95 8.22
CA GLN A 363 23.60 33.65 8.99
C GLN A 363 22.54 34.74 8.81
N ALA A 364 22.92 36.02 8.77
CA ALA A 364 22.02 37.14 8.52
C ALA A 364 21.40 37.07 7.11
N LEU A 365 22.18 36.66 6.09
CA LEU A 365 21.65 36.42 4.75
C LEU A 365 20.59 35.31 4.72
N ALA A 366 20.74 34.27 5.56
CA ALA A 366 19.75 33.20 5.69
C ALA A 366 18.43 33.64 6.34
N GLN A 367 18.40 34.76 7.08
CA GLN A 367 17.14 35.32 7.60
C GLN A 367 16.25 35.91 6.50
N ASN A 368 16.83 36.22 5.34
CA ASN A 368 16.16 36.87 4.22
C ASN A 368 15.85 35.92 3.06
N ILE A 369 16.06 34.61 3.22
CA ILE A 369 15.61 33.62 2.21
C ILE A 369 14.11 33.39 2.35
N PHE A 370 13.45 33.14 1.23
CA PHE A 370 12.00 32.96 1.10
C PHE A 370 11.18 34.19 1.56
N ASP A 371 9.98 34.36 1.02
CA ASP A 371 9.03 35.40 1.39
C ASP A 371 7.65 34.77 1.68
N PRO A 372 6.98 35.10 2.79
CA PRO A 372 5.62 34.63 3.08
C PRO A 372 4.55 35.00 2.04
N ASN A 373 4.81 35.95 1.15
CA ASN A 373 3.90 36.37 0.08
C ASN A 373 4.23 35.72 -1.28
N THR A 374 5.26 34.89 -1.35
CA THR A 374 5.70 34.20 -2.57
C THR A 374 5.11 32.79 -2.64
N LEU A 375 4.68 32.37 -3.83
CA LEU A 375 4.22 31.01 -4.11
C LEU A 375 5.27 29.98 -3.67
N THR A 376 4.90 29.08 -2.76
CA THR A 376 5.80 28.06 -2.22
C THR A 376 5.47 26.69 -2.80
N LEU A 377 6.37 26.20 -3.65
CA LEU A 377 6.36 24.84 -4.17
C LEU A 377 7.08 23.89 -3.20
N GLY A 378 6.58 22.68 -3.05
CA GLY A 378 7.18 21.67 -2.18
C GLY A 378 7.36 20.32 -2.86
N PHE A 379 8.51 19.69 -2.60
CA PHE A 379 8.78 18.31 -2.99
C PHE A 379 9.49 17.59 -1.83
N ALA A 380 8.85 16.60 -1.19
CA ALA A 380 9.57 15.75 -0.25
C ALA A 380 9.18 14.29 -0.25
N ARG A 381 10.14 13.44 -0.62
CA ARG A 381 9.94 11.99 -0.75
C ARG A 381 11.28 11.26 -0.80
N ARG A 382 11.24 9.92 -0.82
CA ARG A 382 12.43 9.12 -1.11
C ARG A 382 12.98 9.54 -2.48
N PHE A 383 14.30 9.69 -2.58
CA PHE A 383 14.97 9.89 -3.85
C PHE A 383 15.22 8.51 -4.45
N ALA A 384 14.61 8.28 -5.61
CA ALA A 384 14.70 7.06 -6.40
C ALA A 384 14.41 7.46 -7.87
N GLU A 385 14.96 6.69 -8.81
CA GLU A 385 14.88 6.99 -10.24
C GLU A 385 13.44 7.18 -10.73
N TYR A 386 12.55 6.24 -10.43
CA TYR A 386 11.15 6.30 -10.87
C TYR A 386 10.37 7.47 -10.24
N LYS A 387 10.83 8.09 -9.13
CA LYS A 387 10.16 9.25 -8.51
C LYS A 387 10.55 10.59 -9.14
N ARG A 388 11.56 10.58 -10.03
CA ARG A 388 12.08 11.72 -10.81
C ARG A 388 12.16 13.03 -10.02
N PRO A 389 12.88 13.06 -8.88
CA PRO A 389 13.06 14.28 -8.08
C PRO A 389 13.80 15.39 -8.82
N ASN A 390 14.50 15.05 -9.90
CA ASN A 390 15.24 15.96 -10.77
C ASN A 390 14.48 16.35 -12.04
N LEU A 391 13.18 16.05 -12.19
CA LEU A 391 12.45 16.38 -13.43
C LEU A 391 12.48 17.89 -13.74
N LEU A 392 12.42 18.74 -12.71
CA LEU A 392 12.61 20.19 -12.85
C LEU A 392 14.04 20.57 -13.28
N LEU A 393 15.04 19.73 -13.02
CA LEU A 393 16.42 19.97 -13.48
C LEU A 393 16.65 19.56 -14.94
N HIS A 394 15.63 19.07 -15.65
CA HIS A 394 15.72 18.79 -17.09
C HIS A 394 16.00 20.07 -17.91
N ASP A 395 15.46 21.21 -17.47
CA ASP A 395 15.81 22.55 -17.99
C ASP A 395 16.20 23.49 -16.83
N PRO A 396 17.46 23.45 -16.36
CA PRO A 396 17.91 24.25 -15.22
C PRO A 396 17.76 25.76 -15.44
N GLU A 397 17.90 26.22 -16.69
CA GLU A 397 17.79 27.64 -17.03
C GLU A 397 16.34 28.11 -16.98
N ARG A 398 15.38 27.28 -17.41
CA ARG A 398 13.95 27.57 -17.24
C ARG A 398 13.54 27.58 -15.77
N LEU A 399 14.08 26.66 -14.96
CA LEU A 399 13.88 26.71 -13.50
C LEU A 399 14.41 28.01 -12.89
N ILE A 400 15.62 28.45 -13.27
CA ILE A 400 16.18 29.72 -12.79
C ILE A 400 15.30 30.90 -13.18
N ARG A 401 14.80 30.94 -14.44
CA ARG A 401 13.88 31.99 -14.89
C ARG A 401 12.59 32.03 -14.07
N LEU A 402 12.02 30.88 -13.72
CA LEU A 402 10.86 30.80 -12.83
C LEU A 402 11.15 31.33 -11.43
N LEU A 403 12.23 30.84 -10.81
CA LEU A 403 12.59 31.19 -9.43
C LEU A 403 12.97 32.67 -9.26
N THR A 404 13.58 33.27 -10.29
CA THR A 404 14.08 34.66 -10.25
C THR A 404 13.14 35.69 -10.85
N ASN A 405 11.93 35.29 -11.25
CA ASN A 405 10.94 36.20 -11.82
C ASN A 405 10.46 37.21 -10.76
N SER A 406 10.72 38.50 -10.98
CA SER A 406 10.33 39.56 -10.03
C SER A 406 8.84 39.89 -10.04
N ARG A 407 8.13 39.59 -11.13
CA ARG A 407 6.69 39.86 -11.28
C ARG A 407 5.86 38.74 -10.67
N TYR A 408 6.32 37.50 -10.82
CA TYR A 408 5.67 36.30 -10.32
C TYR A 408 6.69 35.42 -9.58
N PRO A 409 7.14 35.83 -8.38
CA PRO A 409 8.21 35.13 -7.69
C PRO A 409 7.79 33.69 -7.35
N VAL A 410 8.75 32.78 -7.31
CA VAL A 410 8.50 31.39 -6.90
C VAL A 410 9.61 30.96 -5.96
N GLN A 411 9.25 30.20 -4.94
CA GLN A 411 10.21 29.55 -4.07
C GLN A 411 9.93 28.04 -3.96
N LEU A 412 10.99 27.25 -3.79
CA LEU A 412 10.92 25.79 -3.83
C LEU A 412 11.65 25.18 -2.63
N VAL A 413 10.93 24.42 -1.81
CA VAL A 413 11.51 23.65 -0.71
C VAL A 413 11.55 22.17 -1.07
N ILE A 414 12.72 21.57 -0.94
CA ILE A 414 12.97 20.15 -1.24
C ILE A 414 13.53 19.45 -0.01
N ALA A 415 13.08 18.22 0.23
CA ALA A 415 13.68 17.34 1.22
C ALA A 415 13.57 15.87 0.80
N GLY A 416 14.45 15.00 1.29
CA GLY A 416 14.34 13.58 0.99
C GLY A 416 15.61 12.80 1.25
N LYS A 417 15.47 11.48 1.27
CA LYS A 417 16.54 10.51 1.55
C LYS A 417 16.65 9.50 0.41
N ALA A 418 17.86 9.12 0.04
CA ALA A 418 18.14 7.99 -0.84
C ALA A 418 18.58 6.79 0.00
N HIS A 419 18.22 5.58 -0.41
CA HIS A 419 18.69 4.38 0.31
C HIS A 419 20.24 4.30 0.28
N PRO A 420 20.93 3.84 1.34
CA PRO A 420 22.40 3.78 1.35
C PRO A 420 23.02 2.93 0.23
N ALA A 421 22.28 1.92 -0.24
CA ALA A 421 22.63 1.09 -1.39
C ALA A 421 22.20 1.68 -2.75
N ASP A 422 21.30 2.67 -2.77
CA ASP A 422 20.79 3.29 -4.01
C ASP A 422 21.70 4.44 -4.45
N LYS A 423 22.66 4.11 -5.32
CA LYS A 423 23.65 5.07 -5.82
C LYS A 423 23.06 6.12 -6.75
N VAL A 424 22.06 5.74 -7.56
CA VAL A 424 21.36 6.66 -8.45
C VAL A 424 20.59 7.69 -7.60
N GLY A 425 19.84 7.26 -6.60
CA GLY A 425 19.17 8.16 -5.66
C GLY A 425 20.13 9.12 -4.95
N GLN A 426 21.33 8.66 -4.58
CA GLN A 426 22.35 9.52 -3.96
C GLN A 426 22.91 10.57 -4.92
N GLN A 427 23.11 10.22 -6.20
CA GLN A 427 23.54 11.16 -7.24
C GLN A 427 22.48 12.24 -7.47
N LEU A 428 21.19 11.86 -7.53
CA LEU A 428 20.07 12.81 -7.65
C LEU A 428 20.02 13.82 -6.49
N ILE A 429 20.31 13.38 -5.26
CA ILE A 429 20.45 14.30 -4.11
C ILE A 429 21.60 15.26 -4.31
N GLN A 430 22.75 14.77 -4.78
CA GLN A 430 23.94 15.58 -4.99
C GLN A 430 23.73 16.63 -6.08
N GLU A 431 23.12 16.26 -7.21
CA GLU A 431 22.72 17.18 -8.28
C GLU A 431 21.85 18.32 -7.74
N MET A 432 20.81 17.95 -6.97
CA MET A 432 19.90 18.93 -6.37
C MET A 432 20.62 19.84 -5.36
N ALA A 433 21.45 19.26 -4.49
CA ALA A 433 22.22 20.02 -3.51
C ALA A 433 23.22 20.98 -4.16
N ASN A 434 23.80 20.62 -5.32
CA ASN A 434 24.69 21.47 -6.09
C ASN A 434 23.93 22.59 -6.81
N PHE A 435 22.79 22.29 -7.41
CA PHE A 435 21.95 23.30 -8.07
C PHE A 435 21.47 24.38 -7.09
N VAL A 436 21.01 23.99 -5.90
CA VAL A 436 20.57 24.91 -4.84
C VAL A 436 21.65 25.90 -4.39
N ARG A 437 22.94 25.55 -4.55
CA ARG A 437 24.05 26.42 -4.11
C ARG A 437 24.37 27.55 -5.08
N ARG A 438 23.86 27.49 -6.31
CA ARG A 438 24.10 28.54 -7.31
C ARG A 438 23.69 29.92 -6.73
N PRO A 439 24.51 30.97 -6.85
CA PRO A 439 24.25 32.29 -6.25
C PRO A 439 22.88 32.87 -6.57
N GLU A 440 22.39 32.62 -7.78
CA GLU A 440 21.09 33.03 -8.32
C GLU A 440 19.92 32.19 -7.81
N VAL A 441 20.16 30.95 -7.35
CA VAL A 441 19.13 30.01 -6.88
C VAL A 441 18.96 30.02 -5.36
N ARG A 442 20.06 30.16 -4.60
CA ARG A 442 20.14 29.92 -3.14
C ARG A 442 19.18 30.73 -2.25
N ARG A 443 18.57 31.79 -2.79
CA ARG A 443 17.55 32.60 -2.10
C ARG A 443 16.12 32.11 -2.30
N HIS A 444 15.89 31.39 -3.40
CA HIS A 444 14.58 30.97 -3.88
C HIS A 444 14.36 29.47 -3.72
N MET A 445 15.42 28.68 -3.55
CA MET A 445 15.33 27.24 -3.42
C MET A 445 16.16 26.73 -2.26
N VAL A 446 15.61 25.78 -1.49
CA VAL A 446 16.27 25.21 -0.31
C VAL A 446 16.14 23.69 -0.30
N PHE A 447 17.27 22.99 -0.11
CA PHE A 447 17.31 21.56 0.20
C PHE A 447 17.54 21.34 1.70
N LEU A 448 16.55 20.76 2.38
CA LEU A 448 16.63 20.41 3.80
C LEU A 448 16.96 18.92 3.96
N ALA A 449 18.03 18.66 4.71
CA ALA A 449 18.49 17.31 5.02
C ALA A 449 17.63 16.68 6.13
N ASP A 450 17.63 15.36 6.15
CA ASP A 450 17.10 14.52 7.22
C ASP A 450 15.58 14.58 7.36
N TYR A 451 14.89 14.48 6.22
CA TYR A 451 13.42 14.43 6.18
C TYR A 451 12.85 13.33 7.10
N ASP A 452 11.98 13.75 8.01
CA ASP A 452 11.27 12.93 8.99
C ASP A 452 9.82 13.41 9.16
N MET A 453 9.06 12.81 10.09
CA MET A 453 7.66 13.19 10.31
C MET A 453 7.51 14.63 10.79
N ALA A 454 8.39 15.11 11.67
CA ALA A 454 8.33 16.48 12.18
C ALA A 454 8.58 17.51 11.07
N MET A 455 9.52 17.23 10.15
CA MET A 455 9.70 18.06 8.97
C MET A 455 8.51 17.96 8.01
N ALA A 456 7.97 16.77 7.80
CA ALA A 456 6.80 16.55 6.96
C ALA A 456 5.59 17.38 7.44
N GLU A 457 5.31 17.41 8.75
CA GLU A 457 4.25 18.24 9.34
C GLU A 457 4.41 19.72 8.96
N GLN A 458 5.62 20.28 9.08
CA GLN A 458 5.83 21.70 8.71
C GLN A 458 5.59 21.95 7.22
N PHE A 459 6.01 21.01 6.37
CA PHE A 459 5.86 21.15 4.92
C PHE A 459 4.40 21.06 4.50
N VAL A 460 3.69 20.01 4.93
CA VAL A 460 2.31 19.77 4.49
C VAL A 460 1.33 20.81 5.03
N GLN A 461 1.68 21.49 6.12
CA GLN A 461 0.90 22.60 6.66
C GLN A 461 1.07 23.87 5.83
N GLY A 462 2.26 24.18 5.32
CA GLY A 462 2.56 25.50 4.74
C GLY A 462 2.86 25.56 3.24
N VAL A 463 3.16 24.46 2.57
CA VAL A 463 3.38 24.42 1.11
C VAL A 463 2.07 24.75 0.38
N ASP A 464 2.16 25.51 -0.71
CA ASP A 464 1.00 25.87 -1.53
C ASP A 464 0.70 24.85 -2.61
N VAL A 465 1.74 24.38 -3.32
CA VAL A 465 1.63 23.32 -4.32
C VAL A 465 2.65 22.24 -4.04
N TRP A 466 2.15 21.04 -3.84
CA TRP A 466 2.94 19.84 -3.70
C TRP A 466 3.16 19.18 -5.06
N ILE A 467 4.43 19.06 -5.46
CA ILE A 467 4.82 18.49 -6.75
C ILE A 467 5.18 17.01 -6.57
N ASN A 468 4.59 16.15 -7.38
CA ASN A 468 4.96 14.73 -7.47
C ASN A 468 5.12 14.31 -8.94
N THR A 469 6.24 13.70 -9.28
CA THR A 469 6.56 13.36 -10.68
C THR A 469 6.95 11.87 -10.82
N PRO A 470 6.23 10.90 -10.23
CA PRO A 470 6.56 9.49 -10.44
C PRO A 470 6.37 9.10 -11.91
N ARG A 471 7.12 8.12 -12.41
CA ARG A 471 6.81 7.46 -13.70
C ARG A 471 5.59 6.56 -13.51
N ARG A 472 4.58 6.71 -14.36
CA ARG A 472 3.41 5.83 -14.36
C ARG A 472 3.79 4.43 -14.89
N PRO A 473 3.27 3.32 -14.33
CA PRO A 473 2.42 3.18 -13.14
C PRO A 473 3.19 2.76 -11.87
N TRP A 474 4.36 3.36 -11.61
CA TRP A 474 5.31 2.88 -10.60
C TRP A 474 5.07 3.46 -9.19
N GLU A 475 4.14 4.41 -9.02
CA GLU A 475 3.64 4.81 -7.70
C GLU A 475 2.35 4.05 -7.37
N ALA A 476 2.43 3.10 -6.44
CA ALA A 476 1.25 2.34 -6.02
C ALA A 476 0.10 3.20 -5.45
N CYS A 477 0.44 4.29 -4.75
CA CYS A 477 -0.56 5.22 -4.22
C CYS A 477 0.06 6.60 -3.98
N GLY A 478 0.84 6.77 -2.90
CA GLY A 478 1.53 8.03 -2.58
C GLY A 478 0.76 8.94 -1.62
N THR A 479 0.84 8.66 -0.31
CA THR A 479 0.09 9.42 0.72
C THR A 479 0.62 10.82 1.02
N SER A 480 1.74 11.25 0.43
CA SER A 480 2.34 12.56 0.74
C SER A 480 1.43 13.73 0.34
N GLY A 481 0.80 13.66 -0.83
CA GLY A 481 -0.11 14.70 -1.33
C GLY A 481 -1.40 14.80 -0.51
N MET A 482 -1.89 13.67 0.01
CA MET A 482 -3.11 13.60 0.83
C MET A 482 -3.00 14.41 2.13
N LYS A 483 -1.79 14.54 2.68
CA LYS A 483 -1.54 15.24 3.95
C LYS A 483 -1.74 16.76 3.85
N LEU A 484 -1.65 17.33 2.64
CA LEU A 484 -1.86 18.75 2.42
C LEU A 484 -3.34 19.13 2.33
N LEU A 485 -4.21 18.16 2.02
CA LEU A 485 -5.60 18.41 1.66
C LEU A 485 -6.34 19.17 2.76
N ALA A 486 -6.31 18.67 3.99
CA ALA A 486 -6.95 19.35 5.12
C ALA A 486 -6.35 20.75 5.38
N ASN A 487 -5.06 20.93 5.07
CA ASN A 487 -4.35 22.19 5.25
C ASN A 487 -4.58 23.19 4.10
N GLY A 488 -5.34 22.84 3.06
CA GLY A 488 -5.61 23.70 1.91
C GLY A 488 -4.40 23.90 0.98
N GLY A 489 -3.43 22.98 1.00
CA GLY A 489 -2.41 22.89 -0.03
C GLY A 489 -2.95 22.12 -1.25
N LEU A 490 -2.44 22.47 -2.43
CA LEU A 490 -2.86 21.89 -3.71
C LEU A 490 -1.81 20.91 -4.24
N ASN A 491 -2.20 20.08 -5.21
CA ASN A 491 -1.31 19.10 -5.83
C ASN A 491 -1.13 19.40 -7.32
N LEU A 492 0.11 19.18 -7.79
CA LEU A 492 0.48 19.06 -9.20
C LEU A 492 1.23 17.75 -9.34
N SER A 493 0.63 16.78 -10.02
CA SER A 493 1.18 15.42 -10.08
C SER A 493 0.95 14.73 -11.40
N GLU A 494 1.84 13.81 -11.75
CA GLU A 494 1.57 12.78 -12.76
C GLU A 494 0.25 12.04 -12.43
N LEU A 495 -0.50 11.65 -13.46
CA LEU A 495 -1.71 10.82 -13.34
C LEU A 495 -1.34 9.37 -12.94
N ASP A 496 -0.74 9.20 -11.78
CA ASP A 496 -0.33 7.92 -11.23
C ASP A 496 -0.75 7.76 -9.76
N GLY A 497 -0.75 6.53 -9.25
CA GLY A 497 -1.14 6.20 -7.89
C GLY A 497 -2.51 6.75 -7.53
N TRP A 498 -2.59 7.45 -6.40
CA TRP A 498 -3.86 8.04 -5.93
C TRP A 498 -4.33 9.21 -6.78
N TRP A 499 -3.43 9.91 -7.47
CA TRP A 499 -3.80 11.10 -8.22
C TRP A 499 -4.59 10.75 -9.49
N ALA A 500 -4.33 9.57 -10.07
CA ALA A 500 -5.09 9.03 -11.20
C ALA A 500 -6.60 8.87 -10.93
N GLU A 501 -7.00 8.65 -9.68
CA GLU A 501 -8.41 8.54 -9.26
C GLU A 501 -8.96 9.80 -8.59
N ALA A 502 -8.09 10.69 -8.08
CA ALA A 502 -8.47 11.89 -7.36
C ALA A 502 -8.60 13.14 -8.24
N TYR A 503 -7.83 13.19 -9.34
CA TYR A 503 -7.66 14.42 -10.13
C TYR A 503 -8.94 14.83 -10.86
N THR A 504 -9.30 16.10 -10.67
CA THR A 504 -10.13 16.87 -11.60
C THR A 504 -9.53 18.28 -11.77
N PRO A 505 -9.86 19.01 -12.85
CA PRO A 505 -9.39 20.37 -13.07
C PRO A 505 -9.81 21.37 -11.99
N GLU A 506 -10.69 21.03 -11.06
CA GLU A 506 -11.17 21.89 -9.98
C GLU A 506 -10.38 21.73 -8.67
N VAL A 507 -9.58 20.66 -8.52
CA VAL A 507 -8.93 20.29 -7.24
C VAL A 507 -7.40 20.38 -7.26
N GLY A 508 -6.80 20.57 -8.43
CA GLY A 508 -5.35 20.64 -8.61
C GLY A 508 -4.97 20.65 -10.09
N TRP A 509 -3.78 20.15 -10.39
CA TRP A 509 -3.27 20.03 -11.75
C TRP A 509 -2.65 18.66 -11.98
N ALA A 510 -2.60 18.24 -13.24
CA ALA A 510 -1.97 16.99 -13.63
C ALA A 510 -1.02 17.19 -14.82
N ILE A 511 -0.09 16.26 -14.95
CA ILE A 511 0.75 16.04 -16.13
C ILE A 511 0.58 14.59 -16.57
N GLY A 512 0.99 14.29 -17.80
CA GLY A 512 0.88 12.98 -18.42
C GLY A 512 -0.46 12.75 -19.11
N ASP A 513 -0.48 11.78 -20.02
CA ASP A 513 -1.65 11.44 -20.85
C ASP A 513 -2.50 10.29 -20.28
N GLY A 514 -2.10 9.79 -19.10
CA GLY A 514 -2.75 8.67 -18.43
C GLY A 514 -2.43 7.30 -19.04
N GLN A 515 -1.40 7.20 -19.89
CA GLN A 515 -0.91 5.95 -20.46
C GLN A 515 0.44 5.56 -19.86
N THR A 516 0.86 4.30 -20.08
CA THR A 516 2.20 3.84 -19.69
C THR A 516 3.11 3.91 -20.90
N HIS A 517 4.26 4.54 -20.74
CA HIS A 517 5.26 4.75 -21.78
C HIS A 517 6.59 4.15 -21.34
N ASP A 518 7.23 3.40 -22.23
CA ASP A 518 8.54 2.76 -22.00
C ASP A 518 9.69 3.55 -22.66
N GLU A 519 9.35 4.56 -23.46
CA GLU A 519 10.29 5.39 -24.20
C GLU A 519 11.09 6.32 -23.30
N SER A 520 12.41 6.36 -23.49
CA SER A 520 13.30 7.21 -22.70
C SER A 520 13.07 8.71 -22.89
N GLU A 521 12.58 9.13 -24.06
CA GLU A 521 12.27 10.53 -24.37
C GLU A 521 11.00 11.04 -23.66
N TRP A 522 10.19 10.14 -23.08
CA TRP A 522 8.94 10.52 -22.44
C TRP A 522 9.14 11.43 -21.21
N ASP A 523 10.24 11.24 -20.48
CA ASP A 523 10.61 12.13 -19.36
C ASP A 523 10.78 13.59 -19.82
N GLU A 524 11.27 13.84 -21.04
CA GLU A 524 11.40 15.19 -21.59
C GLU A 524 10.03 15.80 -21.93
N VAL A 525 9.12 14.99 -22.47
CA VAL A 525 7.74 15.41 -22.78
C VAL A 525 7.03 15.86 -21.50
N GLU A 526 7.07 15.03 -20.46
CA GLU A 526 6.44 15.34 -19.17
C GLU A 526 7.14 16.48 -18.43
N ALA A 527 8.48 16.63 -18.56
CA ALA A 527 9.18 17.80 -18.03
C ALA A 527 8.69 19.10 -18.70
N ASN A 528 8.55 19.10 -20.02
CA ASN A 528 8.04 20.25 -20.77
C ASN A 528 6.59 20.57 -20.42
N GLU A 529 5.76 19.56 -20.23
CA GLU A 529 4.38 19.73 -19.75
C GLU A 529 4.33 20.30 -18.33
N LEU A 530 5.15 19.78 -17.41
CA LEU A 530 5.25 20.31 -16.04
C LEU A 530 5.57 21.80 -16.06
N TYR A 531 6.55 22.21 -16.87
CA TYR A 531 6.87 23.63 -17.02
C TYR A 531 5.73 24.45 -17.61
N ARG A 532 5.07 23.95 -18.66
CA ARG A 532 3.92 24.63 -19.27
C ARG A 532 2.81 24.84 -18.24
N VAL A 533 2.46 23.82 -17.47
CA VAL A 533 1.43 23.91 -16.43
C VAL A 533 1.83 24.91 -15.34
N LEU A 534 3.09 24.91 -14.91
CA LEU A 534 3.59 25.89 -13.95
C LEU A 534 3.50 27.33 -14.48
N GLU A 535 3.98 27.57 -15.69
CA GLU A 535 4.09 28.90 -16.31
C GLU A 535 2.75 29.49 -16.74
N GLU A 536 1.86 28.66 -17.30
CA GLU A 536 0.62 29.13 -17.92
C GLU A 536 -0.58 29.06 -16.97
N GLN A 537 -0.53 28.20 -15.95
CA GLN A 537 -1.68 27.95 -15.07
C GLN A 537 -1.35 28.23 -13.60
N VAL A 538 -0.45 27.46 -12.99
CA VAL A 538 -0.22 27.48 -11.53
C VAL A 538 0.26 28.85 -11.05
N ILE A 539 1.35 29.36 -11.63
CA ILE A 539 1.97 30.62 -11.19
C ILE A 539 1.03 31.81 -11.46
N PRO A 540 0.44 31.98 -12.66
CA PRO A 540 -0.50 33.07 -12.91
C PRO A 540 -1.72 33.03 -11.99
N GLU A 541 -2.33 31.85 -11.77
CA GLU A 541 -3.51 31.70 -10.91
C GLU A 541 -3.19 32.09 -9.46
N PHE A 542 -1.99 31.77 -8.96
CA PHE A 542 -1.56 32.18 -7.63
C PHE A 542 -1.41 33.70 -7.49
N TYR A 543 -1.11 34.46 -8.55
CA TYR A 543 -0.83 35.91 -8.49
C TYR A 543 -1.94 36.81 -9.03
N GLN A 544 -2.91 36.26 -9.74
CA GLN A 544 -4.10 36.99 -10.15
C GLN A 544 -4.93 37.35 -8.91
N ARG A 545 -5.32 38.61 -8.77
CA ARG A 545 -6.06 39.15 -7.61
C ARG A 545 -7.29 39.89 -8.08
N ASP A 546 -8.36 39.81 -7.29
CA ASP A 546 -9.53 40.68 -7.39
C ASP A 546 -9.28 42.07 -6.76
N GLU A 547 -10.33 42.89 -6.65
CA GLU A 547 -10.27 44.22 -6.03
C GLU A 547 -9.96 44.18 -4.53
N CYS A 548 -10.25 43.06 -3.86
CA CYS A 548 -10.00 42.83 -2.43
C CYS A 548 -8.62 42.23 -2.15
N GLY A 549 -7.84 41.88 -3.17
CA GLY A 549 -6.53 41.23 -3.02
C GLY A 549 -6.62 39.72 -2.77
N ILE A 550 -7.67 39.05 -3.25
CA ILE A 550 -7.89 37.61 -3.14
C ILE A 550 -7.69 36.94 -4.51
N PRO A 551 -6.97 35.81 -4.59
CA PRO A 551 -6.95 34.99 -5.79
C PRO A 551 -8.17 34.08 -5.88
N GLU A 552 -9.30 34.60 -6.38
CA GLU A 552 -10.60 33.89 -6.42
C GLU A 552 -10.50 32.46 -7.00
N LYS A 553 -9.84 32.29 -8.16
CA LYS A 553 -9.67 30.97 -8.79
C LYS A 553 -8.88 30.00 -7.91
N TRP A 554 -7.79 30.49 -7.32
CA TRP A 554 -6.94 29.69 -6.43
C TRP A 554 -7.68 29.28 -5.16
N VAL A 555 -8.42 30.22 -4.55
CA VAL A 555 -9.22 29.96 -3.33
C VAL A 555 -10.36 29.00 -3.62
N SER A 556 -11.03 29.15 -4.77
CA SER A 556 -12.03 28.18 -5.24
C SER A 556 -11.45 26.78 -5.39
N ARG A 557 -10.24 26.65 -5.96
CA ARG A 557 -9.53 25.38 -6.08
C ARG A 557 -9.17 24.79 -4.71
N ILE A 558 -8.68 25.61 -3.77
CA ILE A 558 -8.43 25.19 -2.38
C ILE A 558 -9.72 24.64 -1.77
N ARG A 559 -10.83 25.38 -1.87
CA ARG A 559 -12.13 25.00 -1.35
C ARG A 559 -12.58 23.66 -1.90
N ASN A 560 -12.54 23.50 -3.23
CA ASN A 560 -12.94 22.26 -3.89
C ASN A 560 -12.06 21.09 -3.42
N SER A 561 -10.74 21.27 -3.40
CA SER A 561 -9.78 20.24 -2.94
C SER A 561 -10.03 19.83 -1.48
N MET A 562 -10.23 20.81 -0.59
CA MET A 562 -10.55 20.57 0.82
C MET A 562 -11.89 19.85 0.99
N ALA A 563 -12.93 20.28 0.28
CA ALA A 563 -14.29 19.78 0.44
C ALA A 563 -14.47 18.37 -0.12
N THR A 564 -13.80 18.03 -1.23
CA THR A 564 -13.97 16.73 -1.90
C THR A 564 -12.91 15.71 -1.49
N LEU A 565 -11.63 16.11 -1.43
CA LEU A 565 -10.53 15.16 -1.28
C LEU A 565 -10.18 14.91 0.19
N ALA A 566 -10.20 15.91 1.07
CA ALA A 566 -9.74 15.71 2.46
C ALA A 566 -10.56 14.65 3.23
N PRO A 567 -11.90 14.60 3.11
CA PRO A 567 -12.69 13.52 3.72
C PRO A 567 -12.46 12.16 3.05
N GLU A 568 -12.39 12.14 1.71
CA GLU A 568 -12.26 10.93 0.92
C GLU A 568 -10.92 10.25 1.20
N PHE A 569 -9.80 10.97 1.19
CA PHE A 569 -8.46 10.43 1.43
C PHE A 569 -8.08 10.41 2.92
N SER A 570 -9.07 10.30 3.81
CA SER A 570 -8.87 10.06 5.23
C SER A 570 -8.66 8.57 5.53
N SER A 571 -7.82 8.25 6.50
CA SER A 571 -7.62 6.87 6.94
C SER A 571 -8.84 6.31 7.69
N ASN A 572 -9.75 7.17 8.19
CA ASN A 572 -11.04 6.74 8.73
C ASN A 572 -11.94 6.14 7.64
N ARG A 573 -12.00 6.78 6.47
CA ARG A 573 -12.67 6.20 5.29
C ARG A 573 -12.00 4.90 4.89
N MET A 574 -10.68 4.92 4.67
CA MET A 574 -9.91 3.72 4.29
C MET A 574 -10.19 2.53 5.22
N LEU A 575 -10.20 2.75 6.54
CA LEU A 575 -10.41 1.69 7.52
C LEU A 575 -11.86 1.18 7.54
N ARG A 576 -12.86 2.02 7.24
CA ARG A 576 -14.24 1.57 7.02
C ARG A 576 -14.32 0.68 5.79
N ASP A 577 -13.70 1.07 4.69
CA ASP A 577 -13.68 0.25 3.47
C ASP A 577 -13.04 -1.13 3.73
N TYR A 578 -11.96 -1.19 4.52
CA TYR A 578 -11.39 -2.47 4.97
C TYR A 578 -12.38 -3.29 5.82
N VAL A 579 -13.04 -2.66 6.79
CA VAL A 579 -14.00 -3.34 7.66
C VAL A 579 -15.16 -3.91 6.86
N GLU A 580 -15.77 -3.10 6.00
CA GLU A 580 -16.97 -3.45 5.24
C GLU A 580 -16.67 -4.45 4.12
N ASN A 581 -15.61 -4.23 3.35
CA ASN A 581 -15.34 -5.01 2.14
C ASN A 581 -14.47 -6.25 2.40
N TYR A 582 -13.65 -6.25 3.47
CA TYR A 582 -12.70 -7.34 3.74
C TYR A 582 -12.94 -8.01 5.10
N TYR A 583 -12.95 -7.26 6.21
CA TYR A 583 -12.92 -7.90 7.53
C TYR A 583 -14.25 -8.55 7.93
N LEU A 584 -15.39 -7.89 7.71
CA LEU A 584 -16.70 -8.47 8.04
C LEU A 584 -17.01 -9.73 7.20
N PRO A 585 -16.82 -9.72 5.86
CA PRO A 585 -16.95 -10.92 5.05
C PRO A 585 -16.00 -12.05 5.48
N ALA A 586 -14.71 -11.73 5.69
CA ALA A 586 -13.70 -12.70 6.12
C ALA A 586 -14.02 -13.32 7.48
N THR A 587 -14.49 -12.52 8.44
CA THR A 587 -14.88 -13.00 9.78
C THR A 587 -16.04 -13.98 9.69
N SER A 588 -17.07 -13.64 8.89
CA SER A 588 -18.22 -14.52 8.66
C SER A 588 -17.82 -15.86 8.05
N GLN A 589 -16.95 -15.85 7.04
CA GLN A 589 -16.46 -17.09 6.41
C GLN A 589 -15.56 -17.90 7.35
N PHE A 590 -14.67 -17.22 8.08
CA PHE A 590 -13.79 -17.84 9.06
C PHE A 590 -14.59 -18.59 10.13
N HIS A 591 -15.60 -17.95 10.73
CA HIS A 591 -16.47 -18.59 11.73
C HIS A 591 -17.17 -19.83 11.20
N LYS A 592 -17.80 -19.75 10.03
CA LYS A 592 -18.44 -20.91 9.39
C LYS A 592 -17.48 -22.09 9.23
N ARG A 593 -16.22 -21.83 8.88
CA ARG A 593 -15.22 -22.88 8.64
C ARG A 593 -14.72 -23.55 9.91
N ILE A 594 -14.67 -22.84 11.05
CA ILE A 594 -14.14 -23.38 12.31
C ILE A 594 -15.23 -23.89 13.26
N GLU A 595 -16.49 -23.57 13.00
CA GLU A 595 -17.65 -24.09 13.75
C GLU A 595 -17.78 -25.62 13.65
N ASN A 596 -18.51 -26.21 14.59
CA ASN A 596 -18.87 -27.64 14.59
C ASN A 596 -17.68 -28.60 14.38
N GLN A 597 -16.52 -28.33 15.00
CA GLN A 597 -15.30 -29.14 14.82
C GLN A 597 -14.76 -29.13 13.37
N ALA A 598 -14.84 -27.96 12.73
CA ALA A 598 -14.29 -27.67 11.41
C ALA A 598 -14.81 -28.60 10.30
N VAL A 599 -16.11 -28.93 10.32
CA VAL A 599 -16.75 -29.80 9.30
C VAL A 599 -16.63 -29.19 7.91
N ILE A 600 -17.02 -27.92 7.73
CA ILE A 600 -16.94 -27.23 6.43
C ILE A 600 -15.49 -27.17 5.93
N THR A 601 -14.52 -26.96 6.83
CA THR A 601 -13.10 -27.01 6.47
C THR A 601 -12.68 -28.37 5.91
N LYS A 602 -13.14 -29.48 6.52
CA LYS A 602 -12.83 -30.83 6.05
C LYS A 602 -13.47 -31.08 4.69
N GLU A 603 -14.73 -30.68 4.52
CA GLU A 603 -15.46 -30.74 3.24
C GLU A 603 -14.73 -29.97 2.12
N LEU A 604 -14.23 -28.76 2.41
CA LEU A 604 -13.48 -27.94 1.45
C LEU A 604 -12.14 -28.59 1.05
N ALA A 605 -11.42 -29.19 2.00
CA ALA A 605 -10.17 -29.88 1.71
C ALA A 605 -10.42 -31.14 0.86
N ASP A 606 -11.46 -31.92 1.19
CA ASP A 606 -11.86 -33.09 0.40
C ASP A 606 -12.32 -32.68 -1.01
N TRP A 607 -13.09 -31.59 -1.12
CA TRP A 607 -13.53 -31.01 -2.39
C TRP A 607 -12.34 -30.62 -3.28
N GLN A 608 -11.33 -29.93 -2.73
CA GLN A 608 -10.12 -29.59 -3.48
C GLN A 608 -9.35 -30.83 -3.94
N LEU A 609 -9.27 -31.88 -3.11
CA LEU A 609 -8.62 -33.13 -3.49
C LEU A 609 -9.35 -33.79 -4.65
N GLN A 610 -10.68 -33.83 -4.61
CA GLN A 610 -11.52 -34.36 -5.70
C GLN A 610 -11.30 -33.55 -6.99
N LEU A 611 -11.32 -32.22 -6.91
CA LEU A 611 -11.02 -31.37 -8.08
C LEU A 611 -9.66 -31.71 -8.67
N THR A 612 -8.60 -31.73 -7.85
CA THR A 612 -7.24 -32.05 -8.31
C THR A 612 -7.16 -33.40 -9.05
N GLN A 613 -7.88 -34.41 -8.57
CA GLN A 613 -7.86 -35.76 -9.14
C GLN A 613 -8.62 -35.85 -10.48
N HIS A 614 -9.78 -35.21 -10.57
CA HIS A 614 -10.73 -35.42 -11.66
C HIS A 614 -10.75 -34.29 -12.71
N TRP A 615 -10.27 -33.08 -12.38
CA TRP A 615 -10.26 -31.93 -13.31
C TRP A 615 -9.59 -32.19 -14.66
N PRO A 616 -8.47 -32.93 -14.75
CA PRO A 616 -7.87 -33.25 -16.04
C PRO A 616 -8.81 -34.04 -16.97
N ALA A 617 -9.66 -34.89 -16.41
CA ALA A 617 -10.58 -35.78 -17.12
C ALA A 617 -11.91 -35.11 -17.52
N ILE A 618 -12.27 -33.96 -16.93
CA ILE A 618 -13.47 -33.20 -17.31
C ILE A 618 -13.37 -32.78 -18.78
N TYR A 619 -14.45 -32.80 -19.55
CA TYR A 619 -14.46 -32.21 -20.89
C TYR A 619 -15.82 -31.65 -21.27
N MET A 620 -15.81 -30.76 -22.26
CA MET A 620 -16.99 -30.14 -22.83
C MET A 620 -17.09 -30.51 -24.30
N GLN A 621 -18.29 -30.71 -24.82
CA GLN A 621 -18.52 -30.97 -26.23
C GLN A 621 -19.89 -30.47 -26.67
N ASN A 622 -20.14 -30.52 -27.99
CA ASN A 622 -21.42 -30.19 -28.59
C ASN A 622 -21.95 -28.81 -28.15
N PHE A 623 -21.11 -27.79 -28.18
CA PHE A 623 -21.55 -26.42 -27.98
C PHE A 623 -22.36 -25.96 -29.19
N GLN A 624 -23.60 -25.54 -28.95
CA GLN A 624 -24.54 -25.11 -29.98
C GLN A 624 -25.06 -23.73 -29.65
N ILE A 625 -25.20 -22.90 -30.69
CA ILE A 625 -25.71 -21.54 -30.61
C ILE A 625 -26.90 -21.42 -31.55
N GLU A 626 -28.06 -21.09 -31.01
CA GLU A 626 -29.26 -20.77 -31.77
C GLU A 626 -29.59 -19.29 -31.59
N SER A 627 -29.48 -18.51 -32.66
CA SER A 627 -29.72 -17.06 -32.62
C SER A 627 -31.18 -16.74 -32.95
N SER A 628 -31.79 -15.89 -32.14
CA SER A 628 -33.17 -15.42 -32.31
C SER A 628 -33.29 -13.91 -32.04
N GLU A 629 -34.44 -13.31 -32.34
CA GLU A 629 -34.71 -11.91 -31.93
C GLU A 629 -34.67 -11.71 -30.41
N SER A 630 -34.85 -12.78 -29.62
CA SER A 630 -34.83 -12.74 -28.16
C SER A 630 -33.43 -12.90 -27.54
N GLY A 631 -32.40 -13.12 -28.35
CA GLY A 631 -31.03 -13.38 -27.90
C GLY A 631 -30.41 -14.63 -28.52
N HIS A 632 -29.18 -14.95 -28.11
CA HIS A 632 -28.50 -16.20 -28.47
C HIS A 632 -28.78 -17.25 -27.38
N HIS A 633 -29.44 -18.34 -27.77
CA HIS A 633 -29.62 -19.51 -26.93
C HIS A 633 -28.42 -20.43 -27.10
N LEU A 634 -27.74 -20.72 -26.00
CA LEU A 634 -26.49 -21.45 -25.94
C LEU A 634 -26.71 -22.76 -25.20
N SER A 635 -26.31 -23.88 -25.80
CA SER A 635 -26.38 -25.21 -25.17
C SER A 635 -25.00 -25.87 -25.18
N LEU A 636 -24.62 -26.49 -24.07
CA LEU A 636 -23.30 -27.09 -23.86
C LEU A 636 -23.44 -28.44 -23.16
N HIS A 637 -22.79 -29.48 -23.70
CA HIS A 637 -22.68 -30.76 -23.01
C HIS A 637 -21.39 -30.80 -22.19
N VAL A 638 -21.51 -31.12 -20.91
CA VAL A 638 -20.40 -31.15 -19.95
C VAL A 638 -20.31 -32.53 -19.31
N TYR A 639 -19.08 -33.07 -19.22
CA TYR A 639 -18.78 -34.39 -18.68
C TYR A 639 -17.80 -34.21 -17.53
N LEU A 640 -18.20 -34.61 -16.32
CA LEU A 640 -17.51 -34.24 -15.07
C LEU A 640 -16.66 -35.36 -14.46
N ASP A 641 -16.44 -36.46 -15.18
CA ASP A 641 -15.80 -37.66 -14.63
C ASP A 641 -16.54 -38.11 -13.35
N ASP A 642 -15.85 -38.31 -12.22
CA ASP A 642 -16.49 -38.64 -10.94
C ASP A 642 -16.80 -37.42 -10.05
N LEU A 643 -16.67 -36.19 -10.57
CA LEU A 643 -17.03 -34.99 -9.81
C LEU A 643 -18.53 -34.79 -9.70
N SER A 644 -18.96 -34.36 -8.51
CA SER A 644 -20.31 -33.84 -8.29
C SER A 644 -20.55 -32.62 -9.17
N ALA A 645 -21.73 -32.55 -9.77
CA ALA A 645 -22.13 -31.41 -10.59
C ALA A 645 -22.33 -30.11 -9.81
N ASN A 646 -22.29 -30.15 -8.47
CA ASN A 646 -22.26 -28.95 -7.63
C ASN A 646 -20.83 -28.47 -7.31
N SER A 647 -19.80 -29.23 -7.70
CA SER A 647 -18.38 -28.86 -7.52
C SER A 647 -17.87 -27.91 -8.61
N VAL A 648 -18.68 -27.66 -9.64
CA VAL A 648 -18.33 -26.85 -10.80
C VAL A 648 -19.48 -25.94 -11.17
N ARG A 649 -19.14 -24.80 -11.79
CA ARG A 649 -20.10 -23.89 -12.41
C ARG A 649 -19.74 -23.72 -13.88
N ALA A 650 -20.73 -23.94 -14.75
CA ALA A 650 -20.61 -23.60 -16.16
C ALA A 650 -20.99 -22.13 -16.34
N GLU A 651 -20.14 -21.40 -17.04
CA GLU A 651 -20.30 -19.98 -17.31
C GLU A 651 -20.14 -19.71 -18.80
N ILE A 652 -20.84 -18.70 -19.28
CA ILE A 652 -20.57 -18.09 -20.58
C ILE A 652 -19.90 -16.73 -20.33
N TYR A 653 -18.75 -16.52 -20.96
CA TYR A 653 -17.95 -15.32 -20.79
C TYR A 653 -17.71 -14.64 -22.14
N ALA A 654 -17.75 -13.31 -22.14
CA ALA A 654 -17.30 -12.49 -23.27
C ALA A 654 -16.50 -11.31 -22.75
N ASP A 655 -15.44 -10.94 -23.47
CA ASP A 655 -14.63 -9.77 -23.11
C ASP A 655 -15.46 -8.48 -23.16
N GLY A 656 -15.02 -7.49 -22.39
CA GLY A 656 -15.66 -6.18 -22.34
C GLY A 656 -15.41 -5.38 -23.63
N LEU A 657 -16.46 -4.84 -24.23
CA LEU A 657 -16.39 -3.91 -25.36
C LEU A 657 -15.98 -2.51 -24.89
N GLU A 658 -15.03 -1.85 -25.56
CA GLU A 658 -14.68 -0.42 -25.39
C GLU A 658 -14.62 0.05 -23.92
N ASN A 659 -13.81 -0.62 -23.09
CA ASN A 659 -13.63 -0.34 -21.65
C ASN A 659 -14.78 -0.74 -20.71
N ASN A 660 -15.82 -1.43 -21.18
CA ASN A 660 -16.83 -2.01 -20.31
C ASN A 660 -16.29 -3.21 -19.50
N ALA A 661 -17.04 -3.57 -18.46
CA ALA A 661 -16.81 -4.81 -17.71
C ALA A 661 -17.03 -6.03 -18.65
N PRO A 662 -16.29 -7.13 -18.43
CA PRO A 662 -16.58 -8.37 -19.15
C PRO A 662 -17.99 -8.85 -18.82
N PHE A 663 -18.59 -9.54 -19.78
CA PHE A 663 -19.86 -10.22 -19.57
C PHE A 663 -19.58 -11.63 -19.04
N CYS A 664 -20.22 -12.00 -17.93
CA CYS A 664 -20.16 -13.35 -17.41
C CYS A 664 -21.53 -13.74 -16.87
N GLN A 665 -22.06 -14.88 -17.33
CA GLN A 665 -23.34 -15.41 -16.90
C GLN A 665 -23.22 -16.90 -16.59
N THR A 666 -23.80 -17.35 -15.48
CA THR A 666 -23.91 -18.78 -15.17
C THR A 666 -24.89 -19.47 -16.10
N MET A 667 -24.50 -20.62 -16.64
CA MET A 667 -25.37 -21.50 -17.42
C MET A 667 -26.18 -22.41 -16.48
N GLU A 668 -27.46 -22.59 -16.79
CA GLU A 668 -28.36 -23.43 -16.01
C GLU A 668 -28.19 -24.91 -16.37
N ARG A 669 -27.99 -25.77 -15.36
CA ARG A 669 -27.93 -27.22 -15.54
C ARG A 669 -29.35 -27.77 -15.75
N LYS A 670 -29.68 -28.24 -16.96
CA LYS A 670 -31.04 -28.67 -17.34
C LYS A 670 -31.31 -30.15 -17.08
N ALA A 671 -30.55 -31.02 -17.74
CA ALA A 671 -30.81 -32.46 -17.73
C ALA A 671 -29.50 -33.26 -17.71
N ALA A 672 -29.58 -34.49 -17.20
CA ALA A 672 -28.50 -35.46 -17.34
C ALA A 672 -28.45 -35.99 -18.78
N LEU A 673 -27.26 -36.20 -19.30
CA LEU A 673 -27.04 -36.76 -20.64
C LEU A 673 -27.30 -38.27 -20.62
N PRO A 674 -28.19 -38.79 -21.49
CA PRO A 674 -28.46 -40.23 -21.56
C PRO A 674 -27.19 -41.03 -21.84
N GLY A 675 -26.91 -42.04 -21.00
CA GLY A 675 -25.76 -42.94 -21.16
C GLY A 675 -24.42 -42.40 -20.66
N ALA A 676 -24.35 -41.17 -20.14
CA ALA A 676 -23.15 -40.60 -19.53
C ALA A 676 -23.27 -40.57 -18.00
N ILE A 677 -22.27 -41.09 -17.29
CA ILE A 677 -22.15 -40.93 -15.84
C ILE A 677 -21.64 -39.49 -15.59
N ASN A 678 -22.34 -38.73 -14.75
CA ASN A 678 -22.06 -37.31 -14.47
C ASN A 678 -21.93 -36.40 -15.72
N GLY A 679 -22.67 -36.72 -16.78
CA GLY A 679 -22.83 -35.86 -17.95
C GLY A 679 -24.09 -35.03 -17.86
N TYR A 680 -24.03 -33.73 -18.19
CA TYR A 680 -25.16 -32.81 -18.12
C TYR A 680 -25.22 -31.84 -19.30
N ILE A 681 -26.43 -31.39 -19.61
CA ILE A 681 -26.70 -30.28 -20.54
C ILE A 681 -26.81 -28.99 -19.73
N TYR A 682 -26.05 -27.99 -20.14
CA TYR A 682 -26.09 -26.63 -19.62
C TYR A 682 -26.62 -25.68 -20.68
N GLU A 683 -27.50 -24.76 -20.28
CA GLU A 683 -28.11 -23.79 -21.19
C GLU A 683 -28.02 -22.36 -20.65
N ALA A 684 -27.86 -21.40 -21.55
CA ALA A 684 -27.98 -19.98 -21.23
C ALA A 684 -28.66 -19.23 -22.38
N LEU A 685 -29.40 -18.18 -22.05
CA LEU A 685 -29.86 -17.18 -23.01
C LEU A 685 -29.05 -15.92 -22.76
N VAL A 686 -28.30 -15.45 -23.76
CA VAL A 686 -27.48 -14.23 -23.69
C VAL A 686 -27.98 -13.17 -24.67
N PRO A 687 -27.71 -11.88 -24.42
CA PRO A 687 -28.12 -10.80 -25.31
C PRO A 687 -27.52 -10.93 -26.72
N ALA A 688 -28.28 -10.53 -27.73
CA ALA A 688 -27.80 -10.39 -29.11
C ALA A 688 -27.23 -8.97 -29.40
N ASP A 689 -26.66 -8.33 -28.37
CA ASP A 689 -26.02 -7.01 -28.47
C ASP A 689 -24.62 -7.06 -29.13
N ARG A 690 -24.09 -8.28 -29.32
CA ARG A 690 -22.79 -8.58 -29.91
C ARG A 690 -22.84 -9.91 -30.68
N PRO A 691 -21.86 -10.19 -31.56
CA PRO A 691 -21.76 -11.48 -32.25
C PRO A 691 -21.79 -12.67 -31.29
N ALA A 692 -22.45 -13.75 -31.70
CA ALA A 692 -22.54 -14.96 -30.87
C ALA A 692 -21.18 -15.59 -30.58
N ASP A 693 -20.23 -15.46 -31.50
CA ASP A 693 -18.86 -16.00 -31.39
C ASP A 693 -18.01 -15.28 -30.33
N ASP A 694 -18.46 -14.12 -29.82
CA ASP A 694 -17.80 -13.43 -28.70
C ASP A 694 -18.02 -14.18 -27.37
N TYR A 695 -19.04 -15.03 -27.29
CA TYR A 695 -19.42 -15.77 -26.10
C TYR A 695 -18.71 -17.12 -26.05
N THR A 696 -17.77 -17.27 -25.12
CA THR A 696 -17.00 -18.50 -24.92
C THR A 696 -17.40 -19.19 -23.61
N PRO A 697 -17.83 -20.47 -23.66
CA PRO A 697 -18.13 -21.21 -22.45
C PRO A 697 -16.87 -21.58 -21.66
N ARG A 698 -17.01 -21.64 -20.34
CA ARG A 698 -15.99 -22.14 -19.42
C ARG A 698 -16.60 -22.90 -18.25
N LEU A 699 -15.79 -23.74 -17.64
CA LEU A 699 -16.05 -24.36 -16.34
C LEU A 699 -15.10 -23.77 -15.32
N VAL A 700 -15.62 -23.40 -14.16
CA VAL A 700 -14.85 -22.97 -12.99
C VAL A 700 -15.20 -23.85 -11.80
N ALA A 701 -14.24 -24.05 -10.88
CA ALA A 701 -14.54 -24.68 -9.61
C ALA A 701 -15.62 -23.88 -8.86
N ASP A 702 -16.55 -24.56 -8.21
CA ASP A 702 -17.61 -23.90 -7.44
C ASP A 702 -17.88 -24.60 -6.11
N HIS A 703 -17.96 -23.80 -5.05
CA HIS A 703 -18.34 -24.23 -3.72
C HIS A 703 -18.84 -23.04 -2.91
N CYS A 704 -20.00 -23.14 -2.28
CA CYS A 704 -20.66 -22.02 -1.59
C CYS A 704 -19.86 -21.41 -0.42
N HIS A 705 -18.85 -22.13 0.08
CA HIS A 705 -17.95 -21.70 1.16
C HIS A 705 -16.53 -21.35 0.69
N ALA A 706 -16.23 -21.41 -0.61
CA ALA A 706 -14.92 -21.04 -1.18
C ALA A 706 -15.00 -19.72 -1.95
N ASN A 707 -13.95 -18.92 -1.91
CA ASN A 707 -13.80 -17.70 -2.69
C ASN A 707 -13.00 -17.98 -3.97
N ILE A 708 -13.69 -18.00 -5.12
CA ILE A 708 -13.11 -18.35 -6.41
C ILE A 708 -12.85 -17.06 -7.22
N PRO A 709 -11.65 -16.87 -7.81
CA PRO A 709 -10.52 -17.80 -7.90
C PRO A 709 -9.49 -17.72 -6.77
N ALA A 710 -9.68 -16.86 -5.75
CA ALA A 710 -8.68 -16.59 -4.71
C ALA A 710 -8.13 -17.85 -4.02
N GLU A 711 -9.02 -18.79 -3.75
CA GLU A 711 -8.78 -19.96 -2.94
C GLU A 711 -8.61 -21.25 -3.75
N GLU A 712 -9.16 -21.27 -4.97
CA GLU A 712 -9.09 -22.37 -5.91
C GLU A 712 -9.23 -21.82 -7.34
N ALA A 713 -8.25 -22.11 -8.19
CA ALA A 713 -8.05 -21.47 -9.50
C ALA A 713 -8.34 -22.41 -10.69
N HIS A 714 -8.84 -23.62 -10.45
CA HIS A 714 -9.26 -24.53 -11.52
C HIS A 714 -10.29 -23.89 -12.47
N ILE A 715 -9.91 -23.77 -13.74
CA ILE A 715 -10.70 -23.23 -14.86
C ILE A 715 -10.45 -24.09 -16.11
N LYS A 716 -11.49 -24.29 -16.94
CA LYS A 716 -11.37 -24.98 -18.23
C LYS A 716 -12.23 -24.25 -19.26
N TRP A 717 -11.61 -23.76 -20.33
CA TRP A 717 -12.31 -23.10 -21.43
C TRP A 717 -12.77 -24.11 -22.48
N TYR A 718 -13.90 -23.86 -23.12
CA TYR A 718 -14.31 -24.57 -24.31
C TYR A 718 -13.31 -24.25 -25.43
N ARG A 719 -12.76 -25.28 -26.07
CA ARG A 719 -11.75 -25.17 -27.12
C ARG A 719 -12.13 -25.99 -28.34
#